data_AF-A0A8H7DCU4-F1
#
_entry.id   AF-A0A8H7DCU4-F1
#
_cell.length_a   1.000
_cell.length_b   1.000
_cell.length_c   1.000
_cell.angle_alpha   90.00
_cell.angle_beta   90.00
_cell.angle_gamma   90.00
#
_symmetry.space_group_name_H-M   'P 1'
#
loop_
_entity.id
_entity.type
_entity.pdbx_description
1 polymer ?
#
loop_
_entity_poly.entity_id
_entity_poly.type
_entity_poly.pdbx_seq_one_letter_code
_entity_poly.pdbx_strand_id
1 'polypeptide(L)'
;MILLEPHNVIIQTTLTDKITKPSSVDVQFVDYDGVRFHLSTPERKTVLLLSMHIRCWDELVQYGALEILQREYGALLQPQSEPEYNVSLAIDLEHVPTGAEERESFIMSLALLKRNALAAPFEHAFTSQKGLESAAAGTGDLMQIHYRDEEAIYIQASHDRVTVIFSTVFRDETDRIYGKVFLQEFVDARRQPSIQNAPQVLYSNRDPPLEIRHLPNLRNTEDTGYVTFVLFPRHFSATTASATISHIQLFRDYLHYHIKCSKAYMHSRMRHRVAEFQKVLNRAKTEVATTEKKTASGRTMNGEPGQVLSALTYKPLPSPPSETINIKYLLAPINPADVNVVQGVYPAKPTLTSLVDEHPDVFVGGNEGLAEVTQVGSGVSGLAVGDWVVMTKSQAGTWSSCRNVGAKDVLKLPRVDGLTEVHGATMTVNPPTAYNMLNDYVTLQKDEWVVQNGANSAVGQAVIQIAASQGLKTLNLVRKRPDLDDLTKKLKDLGATEVLTYDDLADRSLTQKIVKEWTAGKGIRLGLNCVSGPDTTAMARLLGQDAYLISYGAMSKQPLSLPTSLFIFKNLTSAGFWQSRWYKTHTLENKENLMKKLVGLVAQDKLQAPEHEILTIPAEDSDEVAGQKVRDIFAKIAQGQYGKKVLLKIEGSQ
;
A
#
# COMPACT_ATOMS: atom_id res chain seq x y z
N MET A 1 13.17 3.53 -10.84
CA MET A 1 14.23 3.39 -11.86
C MET A 1 14.76 4.78 -12.17
N ILE A 2 16.03 5.04 -11.86
CA ILE A 2 16.67 6.35 -12.10
C ILE A 2 17.42 6.31 -13.44
N LEU A 3 18.37 5.39 -13.60
CA LEU A 3 19.01 5.14 -14.89
C LEU A 3 18.09 4.27 -15.75
N LEU A 4 18.02 4.56 -17.04
CA LEU A 4 17.36 3.68 -18.00
C LEU A 4 18.27 2.48 -18.29
N GLU A 5 17.67 1.33 -18.55
CA GLU A 5 18.42 0.11 -18.87
C GLU A 5 18.69 0.03 -20.38
N PRO A 6 19.90 -0.40 -20.81
CA PRO A 6 20.28 -0.43 -22.22
C PRO A 6 19.75 -1.64 -23.00
N HIS A 7 19.27 -2.67 -22.30
CA HIS A 7 18.74 -3.88 -22.91
C HIS A 7 17.23 -3.78 -23.09
N ASN A 8 16.72 -4.44 -24.12
CA ASN A 8 15.28 -4.51 -24.35
C ASN A 8 14.65 -5.63 -23.52
N VAL A 9 13.83 -5.24 -22.54
CA VAL A 9 13.16 -6.18 -21.62
C VAL A 9 12.17 -7.12 -22.32
N ILE A 10 11.56 -6.69 -23.44
CA ILE A 10 10.63 -7.53 -24.22
C ILE A 10 11.41 -8.67 -24.89
N ILE A 11 12.56 -8.37 -25.50
CA ILE A 11 13.47 -9.37 -26.09
C ILE A 11 13.93 -10.33 -24.99
N GLN A 12 14.48 -9.81 -23.89
CA GLN A 12 14.99 -10.63 -22.79
C GLN A 12 13.92 -11.59 -22.24
N THR A 13 12.73 -11.06 -21.91
CA THR A 13 11.64 -11.84 -21.33
C THR A 13 11.12 -12.90 -22.31
N THR A 14 10.96 -12.52 -23.58
CA THR A 14 10.44 -13.44 -24.60
C THR A 14 11.44 -14.56 -24.88
N LEU A 15 12.73 -14.25 -25.02
CA LEU A 15 13.76 -15.28 -25.20
C LEU A 15 13.85 -16.22 -24.00
N THR A 16 13.77 -15.68 -22.78
CA THR A 16 13.77 -16.49 -21.55
C THR A 16 12.61 -17.49 -21.52
N ASP A 17 11.41 -17.05 -21.89
CA ASP A 17 10.22 -17.90 -22.02
C ASP A 17 10.41 -18.95 -23.12
N LYS A 18 10.80 -18.54 -24.33
CA LYS A 18 10.86 -19.44 -25.50
C LYS A 18 11.98 -20.46 -25.43
N ILE A 19 13.12 -20.14 -24.84
CA ILE A 19 14.19 -21.12 -24.58
C ILE A 19 13.68 -22.22 -23.62
N THR A 20 12.87 -21.85 -22.63
CA THR A 20 12.32 -22.82 -21.67
C THR A 20 11.17 -23.63 -22.27
N LYS A 21 10.32 -22.97 -23.07
CA LYS A 21 9.13 -23.57 -23.68
C LYS A 21 8.95 -23.11 -25.14
N PRO A 22 9.57 -23.81 -26.10
CA PRO A 22 9.45 -23.50 -27.51
C PRO A 22 7.98 -23.46 -27.96
N SER A 23 7.58 -22.33 -28.55
CA SER A 23 6.22 -22.08 -29.00
C SER A 23 6.24 -20.99 -30.07
N SER A 24 5.19 -20.96 -30.90
CA SER A 24 5.08 -19.94 -31.96
C SER A 24 5.05 -18.55 -31.34
N VAL A 25 5.77 -17.61 -31.95
CA VAL A 25 5.75 -16.19 -31.59
C VAL A 25 5.66 -15.37 -32.87
N ASP A 26 4.95 -14.26 -32.78
CA ASP A 26 4.83 -13.24 -33.81
C ASP A 26 4.48 -11.95 -33.06
N VAL A 27 5.51 -11.15 -32.75
CA VAL A 27 5.37 -9.94 -31.94
C VAL A 27 6.17 -8.82 -32.55
N GLN A 28 5.49 -7.72 -32.83
CA GLN A 28 6.09 -6.45 -33.23
C GLN A 28 6.03 -5.47 -32.06
N PHE A 29 7.13 -4.76 -31.81
CA PHE A 29 7.21 -3.77 -30.75
C PHE A 29 8.20 -2.66 -31.11
N VAL A 30 8.17 -1.58 -30.35
CA VAL A 30 9.01 -0.40 -30.56
C VAL A 30 9.90 -0.16 -29.34
N ASP A 31 11.05 0.43 -29.61
CA ASP A 31 11.98 0.94 -28.60
C ASP A 31 12.09 2.47 -28.76
N TYR A 32 12.88 3.12 -27.90
CA TYR A 32 13.23 4.52 -28.05
C TYR A 32 13.84 4.81 -29.43
N ASP A 33 13.84 6.08 -29.82
CA ASP A 33 14.34 6.54 -31.14
C ASP A 33 13.56 6.01 -32.35
N GLY A 34 12.37 5.45 -32.13
CA GLY A 34 11.54 4.92 -33.22
C GLY A 34 12.10 3.63 -33.83
N VAL A 35 12.97 2.93 -33.09
CA VAL A 35 13.45 1.61 -33.47
C VAL A 35 12.28 0.63 -33.42
N ARG A 36 12.11 -0.15 -34.48
CA ARG A 36 11.08 -1.19 -34.56
C ARG A 36 11.75 -2.55 -34.49
N PHE A 37 11.15 -3.45 -33.73
CA PHE A 37 11.57 -4.84 -33.63
C PHE A 37 10.44 -5.76 -34.07
N HIS A 38 10.83 -6.91 -34.58
CA HIS A 38 9.95 -8.03 -34.85
C HIS A 38 10.61 -9.31 -34.35
N LEU A 39 9.88 -10.07 -33.54
CA LEU A 39 10.32 -11.36 -33.03
C LEU A 39 9.30 -12.41 -33.46
N SER A 40 9.70 -13.30 -34.36
CA SER A 40 8.82 -14.28 -34.99
C SER A 40 9.40 -15.69 -35.05
N THR A 41 8.55 -16.69 -35.33
CA THR A 41 8.97 -18.06 -35.70
C THR A 41 8.55 -18.33 -37.14
N PRO A 42 9.34 -17.94 -38.16
CA PRO A 42 8.92 -17.98 -39.56
C PRO A 42 8.79 -19.42 -40.11
N GLU A 43 9.66 -20.34 -39.67
CA GLU A 43 9.70 -21.70 -40.18
C GLU A 43 9.16 -22.73 -39.18
N ARG A 44 9.72 -22.75 -37.97
CA ARG A 44 9.40 -23.73 -36.92
C ARG A 44 9.54 -23.12 -35.53
N LYS A 45 8.84 -23.70 -34.55
CA LYS A 45 8.76 -23.21 -33.16
C LYS A 45 10.11 -23.14 -32.42
N THR A 46 11.14 -23.80 -32.95
CA THR A 46 12.49 -23.85 -32.38
C THR A 46 13.43 -22.83 -33.00
N VAL A 47 13.04 -22.12 -34.06
CA VAL A 47 13.86 -21.09 -34.70
C VAL A 47 13.18 -19.75 -34.58
N LEU A 48 13.78 -18.84 -33.82
CA LEU A 48 13.33 -17.47 -33.65
C LEU A 48 14.06 -16.56 -34.62
N LEU A 49 13.33 -15.66 -35.27
CA LEU A 49 13.89 -14.56 -36.06
C LEU A 49 13.68 -13.26 -35.30
N LEU A 50 14.77 -12.62 -34.89
CA LEU A 50 14.78 -11.30 -34.26
C LEU A 50 15.26 -10.27 -35.27
N SER A 51 14.35 -9.43 -35.76
CA SER A 51 14.62 -8.38 -36.74
C SER A 51 14.54 -7.00 -36.11
N MET A 52 15.43 -6.10 -36.51
CA MET A 52 15.47 -4.70 -36.07
C MET A 52 15.52 -3.75 -37.26
N HIS A 53 14.69 -2.71 -37.19
CA HIS A 53 14.71 -1.58 -38.09
C HIS A 53 15.08 -0.30 -37.31
N ILE A 54 16.12 0.39 -37.76
CA ILE A 54 16.60 1.65 -37.21
C ILE A 54 16.84 2.65 -38.35
N ARG A 55 16.38 3.89 -38.19
CA ARG A 55 16.44 4.91 -39.25
C ARG A 55 17.86 5.17 -39.77
N CYS A 56 18.81 5.35 -38.86
CA CYS A 56 20.18 5.70 -39.19
C CYS A 56 21.04 4.49 -39.60
N TRP A 57 20.44 3.40 -40.09
CA TRP A 57 21.16 2.15 -40.36
C TRP A 57 22.33 2.33 -41.32
N ASP A 58 22.12 3.02 -42.45
CA ASP A 58 23.16 3.20 -43.46
C ASP A 58 24.37 3.96 -42.90
N GLU A 59 24.14 4.95 -42.04
CA GLU A 59 25.19 5.68 -41.32
C GLU A 59 25.93 4.76 -40.35
N LEU A 60 25.21 3.91 -39.61
CA LEU A 60 25.82 2.95 -38.70
C LEU A 60 26.68 1.91 -39.44
N VAL A 61 26.22 1.42 -40.59
CA VAL A 61 27.00 0.52 -41.45
C VAL A 61 28.26 1.22 -41.95
N GLN A 62 28.15 2.48 -42.39
CA GLN A 62 29.32 3.28 -42.80
C GLN A 62 30.37 3.38 -41.66
N TYR A 63 29.94 3.41 -40.41
CA TYR A 63 30.82 3.52 -39.24
C TYR A 63 31.20 2.18 -38.60
N GLY A 64 30.91 1.06 -39.25
CA GLY A 64 31.39 -0.26 -38.85
C GLY A 64 30.43 -1.10 -38.01
N ALA A 65 29.11 -0.86 -38.12
CA ALA A 65 28.12 -1.62 -37.35
C ALA A 65 28.10 -3.10 -37.73
N LEU A 66 28.31 -3.46 -38.99
CA LEU A 66 28.31 -4.87 -39.40
C LEU A 66 29.46 -5.65 -38.77
N GLU A 67 30.65 -5.06 -38.64
CA GLU A 67 31.80 -5.67 -37.98
C GLU A 67 31.53 -5.93 -36.50
N ILE A 68 30.90 -4.96 -35.80
CA ILE A 68 30.50 -5.16 -34.40
C ILE A 68 29.45 -6.26 -34.29
N LEU A 69 28.39 -6.21 -35.10
CA LEU A 69 27.33 -7.22 -35.03
C LEU A 69 27.85 -8.62 -35.39
N GLN A 70 28.77 -8.72 -36.35
CA GLN A 70 29.45 -9.97 -36.69
C GLN A 70 30.31 -10.47 -35.54
N ARG A 71 31.01 -9.58 -34.83
CA ARG A 71 31.80 -9.90 -33.62
C ARG A 71 30.92 -10.41 -32.48
N GLU A 72 29.79 -9.75 -32.21
CA GLU A 72 28.91 -10.07 -31.08
C GLU A 72 28.01 -11.29 -31.34
N TYR A 73 27.53 -11.48 -32.57
CA TYR A 73 26.49 -12.48 -32.89
C TYR A 73 26.96 -13.61 -33.81
N GLY A 74 28.09 -13.46 -34.49
CA GLY A 74 28.69 -14.53 -35.27
C GLY A 74 27.73 -15.17 -36.27
N ALA A 75 27.47 -16.46 -36.09
CA ALA A 75 26.61 -17.26 -36.97
C ALA A 75 25.11 -16.95 -36.85
N LEU A 76 24.67 -16.23 -35.83
CA LEU A 76 23.26 -15.86 -35.68
C LEU A 76 22.85 -14.77 -36.68
N LEU A 77 23.79 -13.92 -37.10
CA LEU A 77 23.55 -12.83 -38.01
C LEU A 77 23.17 -13.36 -39.40
N GLN A 78 22.00 -12.95 -39.91
CA GLN A 78 21.53 -13.41 -41.21
C GLN A 78 22.17 -12.61 -42.36
N PRO A 79 22.58 -13.27 -43.46
CA PRO A 79 23.10 -12.58 -44.64
C PRO A 79 22.09 -11.65 -45.31
N GLN A 80 20.80 -11.97 -45.18
CA GLN A 80 19.68 -11.15 -45.65
C GLN A 80 18.75 -10.88 -44.48
N SER A 81 18.40 -9.60 -44.28
CA SER A 81 17.41 -9.21 -43.28
C SER A 81 16.00 -9.54 -43.75
N GLU A 82 15.10 -9.67 -42.78
CA GLU A 82 13.66 -9.73 -43.04
C GLU A 82 13.21 -8.47 -43.84
N PRO A 83 12.28 -8.61 -44.81
CA PRO A 83 11.75 -7.45 -45.54
C PRO A 83 11.27 -6.35 -44.58
N GLU A 84 11.58 -5.09 -44.91
CA GLU A 84 11.30 -3.89 -44.10
C GLU A 84 12.16 -3.72 -42.82
N TYR A 85 13.09 -4.64 -42.56
CA TYR A 85 14.05 -4.56 -41.46
C TYR A 85 15.48 -4.44 -41.96
N ASN A 86 16.35 -3.86 -41.13
CA ASN A 86 17.73 -3.58 -41.49
C ASN A 86 18.69 -4.72 -41.14
N VAL A 87 18.39 -5.45 -40.05
CA VAL A 87 19.19 -6.57 -39.57
C VAL A 87 18.30 -7.63 -38.94
N SER A 88 18.66 -8.90 -39.14
CA SER A 88 17.95 -10.04 -38.54
C SER A 88 18.93 -11.05 -37.94
N LEU A 89 18.57 -11.60 -36.79
CA LEU A 89 19.27 -12.69 -36.11
C LEU A 89 18.38 -13.92 -36.10
N ALA A 90 18.88 -15.07 -36.57
CA ALA A 90 18.21 -16.35 -36.42
C ALA A 90 18.78 -17.09 -35.21
N ILE A 91 17.91 -17.44 -34.27
CA ILE A 91 18.27 -18.06 -32.99
C ILE A 91 17.64 -19.44 -32.97
N ASP A 92 18.48 -20.47 -33.08
CA ASP A 92 18.04 -21.84 -32.91
C ASP A 92 18.03 -22.22 -31.43
N LEU A 93 16.83 -22.41 -30.89
CA LEU A 93 16.57 -22.76 -29.50
C LEU A 93 17.15 -24.12 -29.11
N GLU A 94 17.48 -24.99 -30.07
CA GLU A 94 18.12 -26.29 -29.82
C GLU A 94 19.63 -26.15 -29.60
N HIS A 95 20.23 -25.04 -30.01
CA HIS A 95 21.68 -24.80 -29.98
C HIS A 95 22.10 -23.69 -29.00
N VAL A 96 21.21 -23.29 -28.09
CA VAL A 96 21.53 -22.28 -27.06
C VAL A 96 22.37 -22.86 -25.92
N PRO A 97 23.16 -22.03 -25.20
CA PRO A 97 23.97 -22.50 -24.08
C PRO A 97 23.16 -23.27 -23.01
N THR A 98 23.73 -24.37 -22.53
CA THR A 98 23.09 -25.24 -21.52
C THR A 98 23.32 -24.74 -20.10
N GLY A 99 24.43 -24.04 -19.84
CA GLY A 99 24.72 -23.43 -18.54
C GLY A 99 23.79 -22.26 -18.23
N ALA A 100 23.34 -22.13 -16.98
CA ALA A 100 22.38 -21.09 -16.59
C ALA A 100 22.95 -19.67 -16.76
N GLU A 101 24.17 -19.42 -16.27
CA GLU A 101 24.83 -18.11 -16.37
C GLU A 101 25.21 -17.75 -17.83
N GLU A 102 25.68 -18.73 -18.60
CA GLU A 102 26.00 -18.56 -20.02
C GLU A 102 24.74 -18.25 -20.83
N ARG A 103 23.62 -18.92 -20.53
CA ARG A 103 22.33 -18.67 -21.16
C ARG A 103 21.80 -17.28 -20.83
N GLU A 104 21.91 -16.84 -19.58
CA GLU A 104 21.49 -15.49 -19.19
C GLU A 104 22.33 -14.42 -19.91
N SER A 105 23.65 -14.63 -19.99
CA SER A 105 24.56 -13.75 -20.73
C SER A 105 24.25 -13.71 -22.22
N PHE A 106 23.92 -14.86 -22.82
CA PHE A 106 23.50 -14.98 -24.21
C PHE A 106 22.21 -14.21 -24.49
N ILE A 107 21.18 -14.39 -23.66
CA ILE A 107 19.91 -13.67 -23.77
C ILE A 107 20.14 -12.16 -23.63
N MET A 108 20.96 -11.74 -22.66
CA MET A 108 21.28 -10.34 -22.45
C MET A 108 22.00 -9.72 -23.64
N SER A 109 22.94 -10.45 -24.26
CA SER A 109 23.62 -10.01 -25.49
C SER A 109 22.62 -9.72 -26.62
N LEU A 110 21.65 -10.63 -26.86
CA LEU A 110 20.61 -10.44 -27.86
C LEU A 110 19.68 -9.26 -27.54
N ALA A 111 19.36 -9.06 -26.26
CA ALA A 111 18.56 -7.92 -25.80
C ALA A 111 19.29 -6.56 -25.98
N LEU A 112 20.60 -6.56 -26.22
CA LEU A 112 21.41 -5.37 -26.47
C LEU A 112 21.57 -5.05 -27.98
N LEU A 113 20.80 -5.66 -28.88
CA LEU A 113 20.92 -5.48 -30.34
C LEU A 113 21.00 -4.01 -30.79
N LYS A 114 20.06 -3.16 -30.34
CA LYS A 114 20.08 -1.71 -30.63
C LYS A 114 21.37 -1.06 -30.14
N ARG A 115 21.76 -1.35 -28.88
CA ARG A 115 22.95 -0.78 -28.25
C ARG A 115 24.23 -1.18 -28.97
N ASN A 116 24.35 -2.45 -29.37
CA ASN A 116 25.54 -2.96 -30.04
C ASN A 116 25.68 -2.37 -31.45
N ALA A 117 24.58 -2.19 -32.20
CA ALA A 117 24.63 -1.48 -33.48
C ALA A 117 25.05 -0.01 -33.32
N LEU A 118 24.51 0.68 -32.32
CA LEU A 118 24.83 2.09 -32.03
C LEU A 118 26.22 2.30 -31.40
N ALA A 119 26.91 1.23 -30.98
CA ALA A 119 28.26 1.32 -30.41
C ALA A 119 29.35 1.62 -31.47
N ALA A 120 29.11 1.26 -32.73
CA ALA A 120 30.08 1.37 -33.82
C ALA A 120 30.77 2.73 -33.97
N PRO A 121 30.02 3.85 -34.10
CA PRO A 121 30.65 5.16 -34.23
C PRO A 121 31.42 5.58 -32.95
N PHE A 122 31.04 5.08 -31.77
CA PHE A 122 31.81 5.35 -30.54
C PHE A 122 33.11 4.55 -30.49
N GLU A 123 33.07 3.25 -30.79
CA GLU A 123 34.28 2.42 -30.84
C GLU A 123 35.26 2.90 -31.93
N HIS A 124 34.73 3.35 -33.07
CA HIS A 124 35.50 4.00 -34.13
C HIS A 124 36.21 5.26 -33.61
N ALA A 125 35.48 6.16 -32.94
CA ALA A 125 36.05 7.38 -32.38
C ALA A 125 37.11 7.10 -31.30
N PHE A 126 36.88 6.12 -30.42
CA PHE A 126 37.84 5.74 -29.37
C PHE A 126 39.12 5.15 -29.96
N THR A 127 39.00 4.36 -31.02
CA THR A 127 40.16 3.82 -31.75
C THR A 127 40.92 4.92 -32.48
N SER A 128 40.19 5.80 -33.18
CA SER A 128 40.76 6.96 -33.87
C SER A 128 41.51 7.88 -32.91
N GLN A 129 40.93 8.17 -31.73
CA GLN A 129 41.60 8.99 -30.71
C GLN A 129 42.92 8.37 -30.23
N LYS A 130 42.98 7.06 -29.97
CA LYS A 130 44.23 6.39 -29.57
C LYS A 130 45.32 6.49 -30.64
N GLY A 131 44.93 6.45 -31.92
CA GLY A 131 45.84 6.70 -33.04
C GLY A 131 46.36 8.14 -33.06
N LEU A 132 45.47 9.11 -32.88
CA LEU A 132 45.80 10.54 -32.87
C LEU A 132 46.61 10.98 -31.64
N GLU A 133 46.41 10.34 -30.49
CA GLU A 133 47.20 10.55 -29.28
C GLU A 133 48.68 10.26 -29.54
N SER A 134 48.95 9.18 -30.28
CA SER A 134 50.32 8.80 -30.69
C SER A 134 50.96 9.81 -31.65
N ALA A 135 50.14 10.55 -32.42
CA ALA A 135 50.59 11.60 -33.33
C ALA A 135 50.67 13.00 -32.68
N ALA A 136 50.18 13.16 -31.45
CA ALA A 136 50.12 14.40 -30.66
C ALA A 136 49.45 15.61 -31.34
N ALA A 137 48.70 15.40 -32.43
CA ALA A 137 47.97 16.43 -33.17
C ALA A 137 46.90 15.81 -34.09
N GLY A 138 45.94 16.63 -34.50
CA GLY A 138 44.91 16.27 -35.49
C GLY A 138 43.53 15.96 -34.90
N THR A 139 42.56 15.87 -35.80
CA THR A 139 41.16 15.51 -35.53
C THR A 139 40.77 14.36 -36.45
N GLY A 140 39.97 13.42 -35.92
CA GLY A 140 39.40 12.33 -36.70
C GLY A 140 38.18 12.77 -37.49
N ASP A 141 37.61 11.80 -38.21
CA ASP A 141 36.40 11.99 -39.00
C ASP A 141 35.22 12.38 -38.10
N LEU A 142 34.40 13.31 -38.60
CA LEU A 142 33.17 13.75 -37.95
C LEU A 142 32.04 12.81 -38.37
N MET A 143 31.61 11.95 -37.44
CA MET A 143 30.51 11.01 -37.66
C MET A 143 29.18 11.66 -37.28
N GLN A 144 28.14 11.45 -38.09
CA GLN A 144 26.81 12.03 -37.92
C GLN A 144 25.78 10.90 -37.89
N ILE A 145 24.97 10.85 -36.84
CA ILE A 145 23.98 9.80 -36.62
C ILE A 145 22.61 10.46 -36.48
N HIS A 146 21.79 10.42 -37.53
CA HIS A 146 20.43 10.98 -37.57
C HIS A 146 19.41 9.98 -37.02
N TYR A 147 19.50 9.75 -35.71
CA TYR A 147 18.69 8.75 -35.01
C TYR A 147 17.19 9.13 -34.89
N ARG A 148 16.81 10.40 -35.12
CA ARG A 148 15.41 10.87 -35.25
C ARG A 148 15.29 11.93 -36.35
N ASP A 149 14.07 12.34 -36.70
CA ASP A 149 13.80 13.25 -37.84
C ASP A 149 14.55 14.59 -37.75
N GLU A 150 14.63 15.14 -36.55
CA GLU A 150 15.13 16.50 -36.29
C GLU A 150 16.28 16.50 -35.28
N GLU A 151 16.80 15.32 -34.91
CA GLU A 151 17.82 15.14 -33.88
C GLU A 151 18.96 14.29 -34.42
N ALA A 152 20.18 14.63 -34.00
CA ALA A 152 21.38 13.95 -34.44
C ALA A 152 22.42 13.84 -33.32
N ILE A 153 23.28 12.83 -33.40
CA ILE A 153 24.49 12.69 -32.58
C ILE A 153 25.69 12.92 -33.48
N TYR A 154 26.58 13.81 -33.07
CA TYR A 154 27.84 14.08 -33.74
C TYR A 154 28.99 13.55 -32.87
N ILE A 155 29.91 12.79 -33.45
CA ILE A 155 31.04 12.22 -32.71
C ILE A 155 32.33 12.56 -33.46
N GLN A 156 33.29 13.14 -32.75
CA GLN A 156 34.60 13.47 -33.31
C GLN A 156 35.72 13.20 -32.32
N ALA A 157 36.76 12.50 -32.80
CA ALA A 157 37.99 12.31 -32.05
C ALA A 157 38.95 13.50 -32.23
N SER A 158 39.63 13.89 -31.17
CA SER A 158 40.79 14.80 -31.15
C SER A 158 41.96 14.09 -30.46
N HIS A 159 43.20 14.53 -30.66
CA HIS A 159 44.37 13.87 -30.04
C HIS A 159 44.25 13.61 -28.52
N ASP A 160 43.57 14.45 -27.74
CA ASP A 160 43.45 14.35 -26.28
C ASP A 160 42.06 13.97 -25.74
N ARG A 161 41.04 13.89 -26.61
CA ARG A 161 39.64 13.70 -26.20
C ARG A 161 38.75 13.15 -27.32
N VAL A 162 37.58 12.66 -26.95
CA VAL A 162 36.46 12.40 -27.86
C VAL A 162 35.29 13.30 -27.49
N THR A 163 34.76 14.02 -28.46
CA THR A 163 33.63 14.93 -28.30
C THR A 163 32.37 14.28 -28.87
N VAL A 164 31.31 14.22 -28.07
CA VAL A 164 29.99 13.70 -28.47
C VAL A 164 28.97 14.82 -28.30
N ILE A 165 28.29 15.23 -29.37
CA ILE A 165 27.33 16.33 -29.37
C ILE A 165 25.94 15.79 -29.71
N PHE A 166 24.99 15.95 -28.79
CA PHE A 166 23.58 15.69 -29.04
C PHE A 166 22.90 16.98 -29.49
N SER A 167 22.27 16.95 -30.66
CA SER A 167 21.26 17.93 -31.06
C SER A 167 19.89 17.36 -30.70
N THR A 168 19.25 17.90 -29.66
CA THR A 168 17.93 17.45 -29.17
C THR A 168 16.89 18.55 -29.35
N VAL A 169 15.65 18.15 -29.66
CA VAL A 169 14.52 19.06 -29.85
C VAL A 169 13.55 18.97 -28.68
N PHE A 170 13.08 20.13 -28.21
CA PHE A 170 12.07 20.29 -27.17
C PHE A 170 10.81 20.91 -27.77
N ARG A 171 9.87 20.06 -28.19
CA ARG A 171 8.63 20.51 -28.85
C ARG A 171 7.68 21.28 -27.94
N ASP A 172 7.65 20.91 -26.67
CA ASP A 172 6.83 21.59 -25.66
C ASP A 172 7.67 22.64 -24.95
N GLU A 173 7.14 23.86 -24.82
CA GLU A 173 7.86 24.97 -24.19
C GLU A 173 8.19 24.67 -22.72
N THR A 174 7.31 23.97 -22.00
CA THR A 174 7.56 23.58 -20.61
C THR A 174 8.73 22.60 -20.54
N ASP A 175 8.77 21.61 -21.43
CA ASP A 175 9.88 20.64 -21.51
C ASP A 175 11.20 21.30 -21.87
N ARG A 176 11.18 22.34 -22.72
CA ARG A 176 12.36 23.17 -23.01
C ARG A 176 12.89 23.86 -21.75
N ILE A 177 12.01 24.43 -20.93
CA ILE A 177 12.41 25.09 -19.67
C ILE A 177 12.95 24.07 -18.65
N TYR A 178 12.27 22.94 -18.45
CA TYR A 178 12.80 21.87 -17.61
C TYR A 178 14.14 21.36 -18.12
N GLY A 179 14.25 21.11 -19.43
CA GLY A 179 15.48 20.68 -20.09
C GLY A 179 16.63 21.64 -19.84
N LYS A 180 16.41 22.95 -19.98
CA LYS A 180 17.40 23.97 -19.66
C LYS A 180 17.90 23.88 -18.21
N VAL A 181 17.00 23.69 -17.24
CA VAL A 181 17.38 23.53 -15.82
C VAL A 181 18.19 22.26 -15.61
N PHE A 182 17.73 21.11 -16.13
CA PHE A 182 18.47 19.86 -16.04
C PHE A 182 19.87 19.97 -16.65
N LEU A 183 19.99 20.54 -17.84
CA LEU A 183 21.26 20.67 -18.54
C LEU A 183 22.20 21.65 -17.84
N GLN A 184 21.67 22.72 -17.23
CA GLN A 184 22.47 23.59 -16.37
C GLN A 184 23.04 22.83 -15.16
N GLU A 185 22.23 22.00 -14.50
CA GLU A 185 22.69 21.14 -13.40
C GLU A 185 23.75 20.13 -13.86
N PHE A 186 23.64 19.57 -15.08
CA PHE A 186 24.68 18.70 -15.65
C PHE A 186 26.00 19.44 -15.87
N VAL A 187 25.96 20.69 -16.34
CA VAL A 187 27.16 21.53 -16.52
C VAL A 187 27.80 21.82 -15.16
N ASP A 188 27.00 22.14 -14.15
CA ASP A 188 27.48 22.52 -12.82
C ASP A 188 27.85 21.33 -11.92
N ALA A 189 27.41 20.11 -12.24
CA ALA A 189 27.64 18.91 -11.43
C ALA A 189 29.12 18.69 -11.11
N ARG A 190 30.04 18.94 -12.05
CA ARG A 190 31.49 18.77 -11.84
C ARG A 190 32.10 19.70 -10.78
N ARG A 191 31.35 20.69 -10.27
CA ARG A 191 31.76 21.49 -9.11
C ARG A 191 31.80 20.67 -7.81
N GLN A 192 31.09 19.54 -7.75
CA GLN A 192 31.11 18.64 -6.60
C GLN A 192 32.43 17.85 -6.55
N PRO A 193 33.16 17.88 -5.41
CA PRO A 193 34.46 17.21 -5.29
C PRO A 193 34.43 15.71 -5.59
N SER A 194 33.32 15.04 -5.31
CA SER A 194 33.13 13.60 -5.50
C SER A 194 33.06 13.15 -6.97
N ILE A 195 32.80 14.05 -7.93
CA ILE A 195 32.59 13.71 -9.34
C ILE A 195 33.47 14.55 -10.30
N GLN A 196 34.59 15.10 -9.82
CA GLN A 196 35.51 15.89 -10.65
C GLN A 196 36.09 15.11 -11.85
N ASN A 197 36.21 13.79 -11.70
CA ASN A 197 36.69 12.86 -12.72
C ASN A 197 35.63 12.47 -13.77
N ALA A 198 34.40 12.97 -13.68
CA ALA A 198 33.36 12.71 -14.68
C ALA A 198 33.65 13.44 -16.02
N PRO A 199 33.06 12.98 -17.14
CA PRO A 199 33.02 13.72 -18.40
C PRO A 199 32.60 15.17 -18.25
N GLN A 200 33.25 16.07 -18.98
CA GLN A 200 32.79 17.46 -19.04
C GLN A 200 31.53 17.54 -19.90
N VAL A 201 30.54 18.28 -19.43
CA VAL A 201 29.31 18.57 -20.17
C VAL A 201 29.26 20.06 -20.45
N LEU A 202 28.98 20.41 -21.70
CA LEU A 202 28.69 21.78 -22.13
C LEU A 202 27.28 21.80 -22.71
N TYR A 203 26.63 22.96 -22.60
CA TYR A 203 25.29 23.15 -23.12
C TYR A 203 25.19 24.50 -23.83
N SER A 204 24.64 24.49 -25.04
CA SER A 204 24.29 25.69 -25.79
C SER A 204 22.81 25.68 -26.13
N ASN A 205 22.15 26.81 -25.86
CA ASN A 205 20.81 27.05 -26.36
C ASN A 205 20.93 27.54 -27.80
N ARG A 206 20.17 26.96 -28.73
CA ARG A 206 20.03 27.41 -30.12
C ARG A 206 21.29 27.29 -31.00
N ASP A 207 22.41 27.88 -30.60
CA ASP A 207 23.58 28.03 -31.45
C ASP A 207 24.46 26.75 -31.41
N PRO A 208 24.77 26.12 -32.55
CA PRO A 208 25.61 24.94 -32.59
C PRO A 208 27.04 25.21 -32.08
N PRO A 209 27.67 24.22 -31.40
CA PRO A 209 29.10 24.27 -31.04
C PRO A 209 30.01 24.48 -32.25
N LEU A 210 31.19 25.07 -32.02
CA LEU A 210 32.12 25.44 -33.09
C LEU A 210 32.55 24.24 -33.93
N GLU A 211 32.65 23.07 -33.30
CA GLU A 211 33.05 21.80 -33.90
C GLU A 211 32.14 21.40 -35.06
N ILE A 212 30.84 21.69 -34.99
CA ILE A 212 29.86 21.28 -36.01
C ILE A 212 29.29 22.45 -36.81
N ARG A 213 29.52 23.70 -36.40
CA ARG A 213 28.88 24.90 -36.98
C ARG A 213 29.04 25.05 -38.51
N HIS A 214 30.08 24.45 -39.07
CA HIS A 214 30.35 24.46 -40.51
C HIS A 214 29.45 23.50 -41.31
N LEU A 215 28.75 22.58 -40.64
CA LEU A 215 27.85 21.62 -41.30
C LEU A 215 26.60 22.32 -41.86
N PRO A 216 26.14 21.92 -43.05
CA PRO A 216 24.89 22.40 -43.61
C PRO A 216 23.70 21.85 -42.82
N ASN A 217 22.56 22.55 -42.87
CA ASN A 217 21.26 22.10 -42.33
C ASN A 217 21.19 21.89 -40.80
N LEU A 218 22.13 22.45 -40.03
CA LEU A 218 22.00 22.48 -38.58
C LEU A 218 20.83 23.37 -38.16
N ARG A 219 20.03 22.87 -37.22
CA ARG A 219 18.93 23.64 -36.63
C ARG A 219 19.48 24.71 -35.69
N ASN A 220 19.07 25.96 -35.89
CA ASN A 220 19.44 27.09 -35.06
C ASN A 220 18.21 27.80 -34.47
N THR A 221 17.20 27.00 -34.12
CA THR A 221 15.90 27.45 -33.59
C THR A 221 15.83 27.33 -32.07
N GLU A 222 14.96 28.10 -31.43
CA GLU A 222 14.88 28.17 -29.95
C GLU A 222 14.44 26.86 -29.28
N ASP A 223 13.80 25.98 -30.02
CA ASP A 223 13.36 24.65 -29.60
C ASP A 223 14.49 23.60 -29.62
N THR A 224 15.68 23.97 -30.13
CA THR A 224 16.83 23.07 -30.27
C THR A 224 17.89 23.36 -29.21
N GLY A 225 18.35 22.31 -28.54
CA GLY A 225 19.45 22.36 -27.57
C GLY A 225 20.62 21.48 -28.01
N TYR A 226 21.83 22.00 -27.86
CA TYR A 226 23.07 21.26 -28.14
C TYR A 226 23.76 20.90 -26.83
N VAL A 227 23.95 19.60 -26.59
CA VAL A 227 24.62 19.07 -25.40
C VAL A 227 25.90 18.37 -25.81
N THR A 228 27.04 18.86 -25.33
CA THR A 228 28.36 18.34 -25.67
C THR A 228 28.96 17.60 -24.49
N PHE A 229 29.24 16.31 -24.66
CA PHE A 229 30.05 15.52 -23.75
C PHE A 229 31.50 15.48 -24.26
N VAL A 230 32.44 15.84 -23.39
CA VAL A 230 33.87 15.72 -23.66
C VAL A 230 34.41 14.56 -22.82
N LEU A 231 34.83 13.51 -23.52
CA LEU A 231 35.38 12.29 -22.96
C LEU A 231 36.89 12.31 -23.05
N PHE A 232 37.57 11.91 -21.98
CA PHE A 232 39.03 11.76 -21.92
C PHE A 232 39.39 10.27 -21.91
N PRO A 233 40.64 9.87 -22.21
CA PRO A 233 41.05 8.47 -22.28
C PRO A 233 40.61 7.58 -21.09
N ARG A 234 40.57 8.14 -19.88
CA ARG A 234 40.04 7.46 -18.67
C ARG A 234 38.57 7.02 -18.78
N HIS A 235 37.75 7.70 -19.57
CA HIS A 235 36.31 7.41 -19.73
C HIS A 235 36.04 6.32 -20.77
N PHE A 236 37.03 5.96 -21.59
CA PHE A 236 36.89 4.93 -22.63
C PHE A 236 38.10 4.00 -22.65
N SER A 237 38.60 3.65 -21.46
CA SER A 237 39.56 2.57 -21.32
C SER A 237 38.93 1.24 -21.74
N ALA A 238 39.74 0.19 -21.93
CA ALA A 238 39.23 -1.13 -22.31
C ALA A 238 38.15 -1.66 -21.35
N THR A 239 38.22 -1.29 -20.06
CA THR A 239 37.26 -1.75 -19.04
C THR A 239 36.03 -0.85 -18.90
N THR A 240 36.10 0.43 -19.30
CA THR A 240 35.02 1.41 -19.07
C THR A 240 34.27 1.80 -20.34
N ALA A 241 34.86 1.64 -21.53
CA ALA A 241 34.27 2.06 -22.80
C ALA A 241 32.86 1.53 -23.01
N SER A 242 32.63 0.25 -22.75
CA SER A 242 31.31 -0.39 -22.90
C SER A 242 30.24 0.30 -22.04
N ALA A 243 30.54 0.54 -20.76
CA ALA A 243 29.63 1.23 -19.87
C ALA A 243 29.38 2.68 -20.32
N THR A 244 30.43 3.40 -20.70
CA THR A 244 30.34 4.78 -21.18
C THR A 244 29.44 4.90 -22.42
N ILE A 245 29.59 4.00 -23.39
CA ILE A 245 28.72 3.97 -24.58
C ILE A 245 27.26 3.79 -24.18
N SER A 246 26.95 2.82 -23.32
CA SER A 246 25.58 2.56 -22.89
C SER A 246 24.93 3.75 -22.18
N HIS A 247 25.69 4.46 -21.33
CA HIS A 247 25.17 5.66 -20.64
C HIS A 247 24.96 6.84 -21.60
N ILE A 248 25.92 7.07 -22.51
CA ILE A 248 25.86 8.20 -23.44
C ILE A 248 24.75 7.98 -24.46
N GLN A 249 24.63 6.78 -25.02
CA GLN A 249 23.56 6.44 -25.97
C GLN A 249 22.17 6.72 -25.38
N LEU A 250 21.95 6.39 -24.10
CA LEU A 250 20.67 6.60 -23.41
C LEU A 250 20.46 8.01 -22.90
N PHE A 251 21.43 8.93 -23.05
CA PHE A 251 21.37 10.25 -22.44
C PHE A 251 20.11 11.03 -22.83
N ARG A 252 19.75 11.03 -24.12
CA ARG A 252 18.58 11.75 -24.61
C ARG A 252 17.28 11.20 -24.01
N ASP A 253 17.13 9.87 -23.98
CA ASP A 253 15.95 9.24 -23.37
C ASP A 253 15.91 9.46 -21.87
N TYR A 254 17.06 9.39 -21.19
CA TYR A 254 17.21 9.69 -19.78
C TYR A 254 16.74 11.11 -19.47
N LEU A 255 17.22 12.10 -20.23
CA LEU A 255 16.85 13.51 -20.04
C LEU A 255 15.33 13.70 -20.18
N HIS A 256 14.74 13.20 -21.27
CA HIS A 256 13.30 13.36 -21.52
C HIS A 256 12.43 12.57 -20.54
N TYR A 257 12.87 11.38 -20.12
CA TYR A 257 12.21 10.60 -19.08
C TYR A 257 12.19 11.35 -17.74
N HIS A 258 13.31 11.95 -17.33
CA HIS A 258 13.40 12.69 -16.07
C HIS A 258 12.66 14.02 -16.11
N ILE A 259 12.60 14.71 -17.25
CA ILE A 259 11.70 15.86 -17.44
C ILE A 259 10.25 15.45 -17.16
N LYS A 260 9.78 14.34 -17.74
CA LYS A 260 8.42 13.82 -17.49
C LYS A 260 8.21 13.41 -16.03
N CYS A 261 9.19 12.76 -15.40
CA CYS A 261 9.12 12.40 -13.99
C CYS A 261 9.05 13.63 -13.07
N SER A 262 9.84 14.67 -13.34
CA SER A 262 9.79 15.94 -12.62
C SER A 262 8.43 16.61 -12.74
N LYS A 263 7.81 16.61 -13.93
CA LYS A 263 6.43 17.09 -14.10
C LYS A 263 5.44 16.29 -13.26
N ALA A 264 5.52 14.97 -13.25
CA ALA A 264 4.66 14.11 -12.43
C ALA A 264 4.85 14.36 -10.92
N TYR A 265 6.09 14.57 -10.49
CA TYR A 265 6.41 14.93 -9.10
C TYR A 265 5.82 16.30 -8.73
N MET A 266 5.96 17.30 -9.62
CA MET A 266 5.33 18.62 -9.43
C MET A 266 3.81 18.50 -9.35
N HIS A 267 3.15 17.68 -10.19
CA HIS A 267 1.71 17.43 -10.08
C HIS A 267 1.32 16.82 -8.72
N SER A 268 2.15 15.93 -8.17
CA SER A 268 1.92 15.39 -6.83
C SER A 268 2.00 16.47 -5.76
N ARG A 269 3.02 17.35 -5.83
CA ARG A 269 3.19 18.49 -4.92
C ARG A 269 2.04 19.49 -5.04
N MET A 270 1.60 19.79 -6.26
CA MET A 270 0.43 20.64 -6.52
C MET A 270 -0.83 20.05 -5.91
N ARG A 271 -1.12 18.75 -6.12
CA ARG A 271 -2.27 18.08 -5.49
C ARG A 271 -2.22 18.13 -3.96
N HIS A 272 -1.04 17.90 -3.39
CA HIS A 272 -0.85 18.04 -1.95
C HIS A 272 -1.15 19.47 -1.48
N ARG A 273 -0.63 20.48 -2.18
CA ARG A 273 -0.87 21.88 -1.83
C ARG A 273 -2.34 22.30 -2.00
N VAL A 274 -3.00 21.81 -3.05
CA VAL A 274 -4.45 22.00 -3.27
C VAL A 274 -5.25 21.35 -2.16
N ALA A 275 -4.89 20.14 -1.70
CA ALA A 275 -5.53 19.51 -0.57
C ALA A 275 -5.36 20.33 0.72
N GLU A 276 -4.18 20.91 0.96
CA GLU A 276 -3.97 21.84 2.07
C GLU A 276 -4.80 23.13 1.94
N PHE A 277 -4.87 23.73 0.75
CA PHE A 277 -5.74 24.88 0.51
C PHE A 277 -7.21 24.53 0.69
N GLN A 278 -7.64 23.33 0.29
CA GLN A 278 -9.00 22.86 0.52
C GLN A 278 -9.30 22.69 2.01
N LYS A 279 -8.33 22.26 2.82
CA LYS A 279 -8.46 22.26 4.29
C LYS A 279 -8.63 23.68 4.83
N VAL A 280 -7.83 24.64 4.36
CA VAL A 280 -7.95 26.04 4.75
C VAL A 280 -9.31 26.62 4.34
N LEU A 281 -9.75 26.37 3.11
CA LEU A 281 -11.08 26.76 2.63
C LEU A 281 -12.20 26.10 3.43
N ASN A 282 -12.08 24.81 3.78
CA ASN A 282 -13.06 24.14 4.61
C ASN A 282 -13.08 24.68 6.05
N ARG A 283 -11.95 25.18 6.58
CA ARG A 283 -11.92 25.92 7.86
C ARG A 283 -12.53 27.32 7.73
N ALA A 284 -12.40 27.94 6.57
CA ALA A 284 -12.90 29.29 6.29
C ALA A 284 -14.36 29.31 5.80
N LYS A 285 -14.90 28.16 5.38
CA LYS A 285 -16.34 27.97 5.28
C LYS A 285 -16.91 28.22 6.67
N THR A 286 -17.54 29.38 6.87
CA THR A 286 -18.68 29.43 7.76
C THR A 286 -19.56 28.28 7.32
N GLU A 287 -19.85 27.36 8.24
CA GLU A 287 -20.80 26.29 7.97
C GLU A 287 -22.01 26.95 7.31
N VAL A 288 -22.21 26.70 6.01
CA VAL A 288 -23.54 26.87 5.45
C VAL A 288 -24.33 25.91 6.30
N ALA A 289 -25.11 26.46 7.22
CA ALA A 289 -25.93 25.70 8.13
C ALA A 289 -26.70 24.69 7.28
N THR A 290 -26.17 23.47 7.17
CA THR A 290 -26.96 22.28 6.89
C THR A 290 -27.95 22.32 8.01
N THR A 291 -29.15 22.79 7.69
CA THR A 291 -30.20 23.24 8.61
C THR A 291 -30.02 22.50 9.91
N GLU A 292 -29.31 23.13 10.86
CA GLU A 292 -28.98 22.46 12.11
C GLU A 292 -30.35 22.13 12.67
N LYS A 293 -30.70 20.84 12.73
CA LYS A 293 -31.86 20.41 13.50
C LYS A 293 -31.47 20.59 14.96
N LYS A 294 -31.45 21.85 15.39
CA LYS A 294 -31.47 22.22 16.79
C LYS A 294 -32.80 21.74 17.32
N THR A 295 -32.75 21.04 18.44
CA THR A 295 -33.93 20.92 19.29
C THR A 295 -34.39 22.33 19.67
N ALA A 296 -35.64 22.51 20.11
CA ALA A 296 -36.13 23.80 20.61
C ALA A 296 -35.24 24.42 21.71
N SER A 297 -34.35 23.62 22.31
CA SER A 297 -33.34 24.00 23.31
C SER A 297 -31.93 24.34 22.77
N GLY A 298 -31.69 24.32 21.46
CA GLY A 298 -30.44 24.83 20.85
C GLY A 298 -29.23 23.89 20.82
N ARG A 299 -29.37 22.60 21.16
CA ARG A 299 -28.26 21.62 21.19
C ARG A 299 -28.03 20.93 19.84
N THR A 300 -26.76 20.73 19.46
CA THR A 300 -26.35 19.99 18.26
C THR A 300 -26.44 18.48 18.51
N MET A 301 -27.09 17.72 17.63
CA MET A 301 -27.39 16.28 17.85
C MET A 301 -26.16 15.36 17.75
N ASN A 302 -25.20 15.68 16.86
CA ASN A 302 -23.98 14.90 16.62
C ASN A 302 -22.77 15.85 16.66
N GLY A 303 -21.61 15.34 17.03
CA GLY A 303 -20.36 16.13 17.05
C GLY A 303 -19.22 15.40 17.76
N GLU A 304 -18.16 16.13 18.12
CA GLU A 304 -17.07 15.54 18.88
C GLU A 304 -17.56 15.15 20.29
N PRO A 305 -17.40 13.88 20.74
CA PRO A 305 -17.98 13.42 22.00
C PRO A 305 -17.56 14.24 23.23
N GLY A 306 -16.32 14.75 23.23
CA GLY A 306 -15.82 15.65 24.27
C GLY A 306 -16.48 17.04 24.30
N GLN A 307 -17.40 17.34 23.38
CA GLN A 307 -18.13 18.62 23.30
C GLN A 307 -19.65 18.42 23.38
N VAL A 308 -20.20 17.36 22.79
CA VAL A 308 -21.66 17.19 22.65
C VAL A 308 -22.30 16.33 23.74
N LEU A 309 -21.52 15.53 24.46
CA LEU A 309 -22.07 14.69 25.54
C LEU A 309 -22.37 15.52 26.80
N SER A 310 -23.53 15.25 27.39
CA SER A 310 -23.98 15.80 28.68
C SER A 310 -24.56 14.68 29.53
N ALA A 311 -24.49 14.81 30.84
CA ALA A 311 -25.22 13.95 31.75
C ALA A 311 -26.61 14.53 32.03
N LEU A 312 -27.54 13.65 32.41
CA LEU A 312 -28.90 14.02 32.78
C LEU A 312 -29.37 13.08 33.89
N THR A 313 -29.71 13.65 35.03
CA THR A 313 -30.35 12.94 36.14
C THR A 313 -31.86 12.84 35.89
N TYR A 314 -32.45 11.68 36.15
CA TYR A 314 -33.89 11.42 35.99
C TYR A 314 -34.43 10.60 37.18
N LYS A 315 -35.74 10.64 37.40
CA LYS A 315 -36.38 9.92 38.51
C LYS A 315 -36.22 8.41 38.41
N PRO A 316 -36.33 7.68 39.54
CA PRO A 316 -36.36 6.23 39.55
C PRO A 316 -37.39 5.65 38.57
N LEU A 317 -37.05 4.51 37.97
CA LEU A 317 -37.93 3.85 37.00
C LEU A 317 -39.23 3.40 37.68
N PRO A 318 -40.40 3.60 37.03
CA PRO A 318 -41.64 3.00 37.49
C PRO A 318 -41.59 1.48 37.30
N SER A 319 -42.57 0.76 37.85
CA SER A 319 -42.69 -0.68 37.60
C SER A 319 -42.73 -0.98 36.09
N PRO A 320 -42.01 -2.01 35.63
CA PRO A 320 -41.89 -2.30 34.20
C PRO A 320 -43.24 -2.68 33.59
N PRO A 321 -43.61 -2.11 32.42
CA PRO A 321 -44.75 -2.58 31.63
C PRO A 321 -44.64 -4.06 31.24
N SER A 322 -45.73 -4.62 30.73
CA SER A 322 -45.77 -6.00 30.24
C SER A 322 -44.67 -6.25 29.18
N GLU A 323 -44.07 -7.44 29.20
CA GLU A 323 -42.97 -7.87 28.32
C GLU A 323 -41.65 -7.08 28.45
N THR A 324 -41.54 -6.20 29.46
CA THR A 324 -40.33 -5.42 29.74
C THR A 324 -39.74 -5.75 31.10
N ILE A 325 -38.50 -5.32 31.31
CA ILE A 325 -37.74 -5.46 32.56
C ILE A 325 -37.09 -4.13 32.90
N ASN A 326 -36.95 -3.84 34.19
CA ASN A 326 -36.04 -2.79 34.65
C ASN A 326 -34.68 -3.42 34.92
N ILE A 327 -33.63 -2.76 34.46
CA ILE A 327 -32.25 -3.19 34.62
C ILE A 327 -31.41 -2.06 35.21
N LYS A 328 -30.40 -2.44 35.99
CA LYS A 328 -29.33 -1.56 36.46
C LYS A 328 -28.04 -1.93 35.74
N TYR A 329 -27.42 -0.99 35.05
CA TYR A 329 -26.11 -1.24 34.44
C TYR A 329 -25.05 -1.35 35.53
N LEU A 330 -24.21 -2.38 35.45
CA LEU A 330 -23.05 -2.57 36.32
C LEU A 330 -21.83 -1.87 35.72
N LEU A 331 -21.56 -2.15 34.45
CA LEU A 331 -20.47 -1.55 33.68
C LEU A 331 -20.86 -1.44 32.20
N ALA A 332 -20.45 -0.33 31.57
CA ALA A 332 -20.66 -0.09 30.13
C ALA A 332 -19.37 0.40 29.47
N PRO A 333 -18.76 -0.35 28.53
CA PRO A 333 -17.55 0.08 27.85
C PRO A 333 -17.78 1.26 26.90
N ILE A 334 -16.69 1.97 26.60
CA ILE A 334 -16.59 2.87 25.45
C ILE A 334 -15.88 2.13 24.30
N ASN A 335 -16.56 1.91 23.18
CA ASN A 335 -16.01 1.32 21.96
C ASN A 335 -15.79 2.40 20.86
N PRO A 336 -14.87 2.15 19.90
CA PRO A 336 -14.73 3.02 18.72
C PRO A 336 -16.04 3.23 17.94
N ALA A 337 -16.91 2.21 17.90
CA ALA A 337 -18.23 2.33 17.28
C ALA A 337 -19.12 3.35 18.00
N ASP A 338 -19.08 3.42 19.33
CA ASP A 338 -19.88 4.38 20.11
C ASP A 338 -19.42 5.82 19.82
N VAL A 339 -18.11 6.04 19.72
CA VAL A 339 -17.51 7.32 19.30
C VAL A 339 -18.03 7.72 17.91
N ASN A 340 -17.99 6.80 16.95
CA ASN A 340 -18.45 7.06 15.58
C ASN A 340 -19.95 7.35 15.50
N VAL A 341 -20.76 6.76 16.40
CA VAL A 341 -22.20 7.07 16.51
C VAL A 341 -22.41 8.50 16.95
N VAL A 342 -21.73 8.94 18.01
CA VAL A 342 -21.82 10.32 18.52
C VAL A 342 -21.33 11.34 17.47
N GLN A 343 -20.28 10.99 16.72
CA GLN A 343 -19.78 11.80 15.59
C GLN A 343 -20.71 11.78 14.36
N GLY A 344 -21.70 10.90 14.31
CA GLY A 344 -22.65 10.80 13.20
C GLY A 344 -22.12 10.10 11.94
N VAL A 345 -20.99 9.41 12.04
CA VAL A 345 -20.33 8.72 10.90
C VAL A 345 -20.55 7.21 10.90
N TYR A 346 -21.29 6.68 11.88
CA TYR A 346 -21.62 5.26 11.96
C TYR A 346 -22.96 4.92 11.25
N PRO A 347 -23.08 3.76 10.57
CA PRO A 347 -24.31 3.40 9.85
C PRO A 347 -25.55 3.16 10.73
N ALA A 348 -25.36 2.67 11.96
CA ALA A 348 -26.46 2.47 12.90
C ALA A 348 -26.74 3.75 13.67
N LYS A 349 -28.00 4.17 13.72
CA LYS A 349 -28.44 5.38 14.42
C LYS A 349 -29.14 5.01 15.74
N PRO A 350 -28.89 5.76 16.83
CA PRO A 350 -29.60 5.58 18.07
C PRO A 350 -31.07 5.98 17.91
N THR A 351 -31.94 5.38 18.71
CA THR A 351 -33.34 5.77 18.78
C THR A 351 -33.57 6.78 19.89
N LEU A 352 -34.46 7.73 19.61
CA LEU A 352 -34.93 8.69 20.58
C LEU A 352 -35.50 7.96 21.81
N THR A 353 -35.08 8.37 23.00
CA THR A 353 -35.49 7.77 24.27
C THR A 353 -36.22 8.81 25.09
N SER A 354 -37.47 8.50 25.45
CA SER A 354 -38.25 9.24 26.44
C SER A 354 -37.88 8.72 27.83
N LEU A 355 -37.50 9.62 28.73
CA LEU A 355 -37.23 9.33 30.14
C LEU A 355 -38.52 9.50 30.96
N VAL A 356 -38.50 9.11 32.23
CA VAL A 356 -39.69 8.96 33.11
C VAL A 356 -40.44 10.29 33.41
N ASP A 357 -40.01 11.44 32.89
CA ASP A 357 -40.58 12.78 33.15
C ASP A 357 -40.67 13.67 31.88
N GLU A 358 -41.21 14.90 31.99
CA GLU A 358 -41.30 15.95 30.93
C GLU A 358 -39.94 16.44 30.37
N HIS A 359 -38.87 15.68 30.54
CA HIS A 359 -37.59 15.97 29.90
C HIS A 359 -37.71 15.84 28.38
N PRO A 360 -37.01 16.68 27.61
CA PRO A 360 -36.95 16.53 26.18
C PRO A 360 -36.37 15.17 25.85
N ASP A 361 -36.95 14.54 24.85
CA ASP A 361 -36.44 13.32 24.23
C ASP A 361 -34.92 13.37 23.98
N VAL A 362 -34.20 12.34 24.45
CA VAL A 362 -32.73 12.27 24.38
C VAL A 362 -32.23 11.06 23.58
N PHE A 363 -31.00 11.16 23.07
CA PHE A 363 -30.25 10.01 22.57
C PHE A 363 -29.23 9.58 23.61
N VAL A 364 -29.40 8.38 24.15
CA VAL A 364 -28.48 7.82 25.15
C VAL A 364 -27.34 7.11 24.41
N GLY A 365 -26.09 7.46 24.76
CA GLY A 365 -24.89 6.85 24.19
C GLY A 365 -24.63 5.43 24.68
N GLY A 366 -23.73 4.72 23.99
CA GLY A 366 -23.29 3.38 24.35
C GLY A 366 -24.14 2.26 23.75
N ASN A 367 -23.46 1.22 23.28
CA ASN A 367 -24.09 0.04 22.66
C ASN A 367 -23.92 -1.25 23.46
N GLU A 368 -22.87 -1.35 24.28
CA GLU A 368 -22.46 -2.56 24.98
C GLU A 368 -22.44 -2.31 26.49
N GLY A 369 -22.75 -3.34 27.29
CA GLY A 369 -22.73 -3.26 28.75
C GLY A 369 -23.32 -4.50 29.43
N LEU A 370 -22.96 -4.67 30.69
CA LEU A 370 -23.52 -5.66 31.61
C LEU A 370 -24.53 -4.98 32.51
N ALA A 371 -25.69 -5.60 32.68
CA ALA A 371 -26.71 -5.13 33.60
C ALA A 371 -27.27 -6.25 34.46
N GLU A 372 -27.84 -5.89 35.60
CA GLU A 372 -28.59 -6.78 36.48
C GLU A 372 -30.08 -6.44 36.42
N VAL A 373 -30.93 -7.46 36.35
CA VAL A 373 -32.39 -7.29 36.38
C VAL A 373 -32.84 -6.88 37.78
N THR A 374 -33.53 -5.74 37.90
CA THR A 374 -34.04 -5.24 39.18
C THR A 374 -35.53 -5.46 39.36
N GLN A 375 -36.32 -5.45 38.27
CA GLN A 375 -37.74 -5.77 38.28
C GLN A 375 -38.17 -6.43 36.96
N VAL A 376 -39.20 -7.27 37.01
CA VAL A 376 -39.72 -8.03 35.87
C VAL A 376 -41.20 -7.69 35.66
N GLY A 377 -41.57 -7.30 34.44
CA GLY A 377 -42.94 -6.99 34.07
C GLY A 377 -43.78 -8.24 33.81
N SER A 378 -45.10 -8.09 33.79
CA SER A 378 -46.01 -9.19 33.47
C SER A 378 -45.78 -9.73 32.06
N GLY A 379 -45.85 -11.05 31.86
CA GLY A 379 -45.63 -11.68 30.54
C GLY A 379 -44.17 -11.95 30.18
N VAL A 380 -43.20 -11.54 31.00
CA VAL A 380 -41.81 -11.96 30.85
C VAL A 380 -41.62 -13.35 31.44
N SER A 381 -41.03 -14.25 30.66
CA SER A 381 -40.62 -15.59 31.11
C SER A 381 -39.12 -15.79 30.86
N GLY A 382 -38.45 -16.59 31.70
CA GLY A 382 -37.02 -16.90 31.56
C GLY A 382 -36.03 -15.91 32.16
N LEU A 383 -36.50 -14.79 32.73
CA LEU A 383 -35.68 -13.81 33.46
C LEU A 383 -36.23 -13.59 34.87
N ALA A 384 -35.34 -13.44 35.84
CA ALA A 384 -35.64 -13.15 37.23
C ALA A 384 -34.81 -11.98 37.77
N VAL A 385 -35.28 -11.36 38.85
CA VAL A 385 -34.50 -10.34 39.59
C VAL A 385 -33.15 -10.93 40.01
N GLY A 386 -32.08 -10.18 39.82
CA GLY A 386 -30.70 -10.61 40.06
C GLY A 386 -30.02 -11.27 38.86
N ASP A 387 -30.75 -11.60 37.78
CA ASP A 387 -30.12 -12.14 36.58
C ASP A 387 -29.18 -11.12 35.93
N TRP A 388 -28.00 -11.58 35.51
CA TRP A 388 -27.13 -10.80 34.65
C TRP A 388 -27.62 -10.88 33.20
N VAL A 389 -27.68 -9.73 32.55
CA VAL A 389 -28.13 -9.60 31.17
C VAL A 389 -27.21 -8.68 30.37
N VAL A 390 -27.09 -8.98 29.08
CA VAL A 390 -26.32 -8.18 28.12
C VAL A 390 -27.20 -7.77 26.94
N MET A 391 -26.86 -6.65 26.31
CA MET A 391 -27.69 -6.06 25.26
C MET A 391 -27.48 -6.78 23.92
N THR A 392 -28.57 -7.18 23.27
CA THR A 392 -28.55 -7.75 21.91
C THR A 392 -29.12 -6.80 20.86
N LYS A 393 -29.84 -5.77 21.31
CA LYS A 393 -30.31 -4.67 20.47
C LYS A 393 -29.18 -3.69 20.18
N SER A 394 -29.01 -3.35 18.90
CA SER A 394 -28.08 -2.29 18.48
C SER A 394 -28.54 -0.93 19.01
N GLN A 395 -27.58 -0.12 19.46
CA GLN A 395 -27.77 1.21 20.04
C GLN A 395 -28.73 1.19 21.23
N ALA A 396 -28.52 0.23 22.14
CA ALA A 396 -29.33 0.06 23.35
C ALA A 396 -29.24 1.24 24.33
N GLY A 397 -28.26 2.14 24.17
CA GLY A 397 -28.01 3.29 25.04
C GLY A 397 -27.63 2.84 26.45
N THR A 398 -26.41 2.32 26.58
CA THR A 398 -25.89 1.65 27.78
C THR A 398 -25.16 2.57 28.75
N TRP A 399 -24.87 3.82 28.36
CA TRP A 399 -24.29 4.82 29.26
C TRP A 399 -25.39 5.47 30.11
N SER A 400 -26.00 4.64 30.96
CA SER A 400 -27.03 5.02 31.93
C SER A 400 -26.84 4.23 33.23
N SER A 401 -27.32 4.73 34.36
CA SER A 401 -27.37 3.96 35.62
C SER A 401 -28.40 2.82 35.58
N CYS A 402 -29.58 3.08 35.01
CA CYS A 402 -30.66 2.10 34.85
C CYS A 402 -31.48 2.35 33.59
N ARG A 403 -32.25 1.35 33.11
CA ARG A 403 -33.21 1.51 32.01
C ARG A 403 -34.36 0.50 32.11
N ASN A 404 -35.51 0.86 31.56
CA ASN A 404 -36.52 -0.11 31.14
C ASN A 404 -36.18 -0.59 29.71
N VAL A 405 -36.17 -1.91 29.50
CA VAL A 405 -35.88 -2.53 28.20
C VAL A 405 -36.84 -3.68 27.94
N GLY A 406 -37.09 -4.00 26.67
CA GLY A 406 -37.87 -5.19 26.32
C GLY A 406 -37.11 -6.46 26.67
N ALA A 407 -37.78 -7.47 27.23
CA ALA A 407 -37.15 -8.73 27.60
C ALA A 407 -36.48 -9.44 26.39
N LYS A 408 -37.00 -9.22 25.18
CA LYS A 408 -36.43 -9.73 23.92
C LYS A 408 -35.16 -9.01 23.44
N ASP A 409 -34.88 -7.83 23.98
CA ASP A 409 -33.73 -7.00 23.57
C ASP A 409 -32.45 -7.35 24.35
N VAL A 410 -32.55 -8.26 25.32
CA VAL A 410 -31.46 -8.72 26.17
C VAL A 410 -31.22 -10.22 26.05
N LEU A 411 -30.07 -10.67 26.53
CA LEU A 411 -29.74 -12.09 26.66
C LEU A 411 -29.19 -12.35 28.06
N LYS A 412 -29.68 -13.41 28.71
CA LYS A 412 -29.23 -13.82 30.03
C LYS A 412 -27.79 -14.34 29.98
N LEU A 413 -26.92 -13.72 30.76
CA LEU A 413 -25.52 -14.12 30.89
C LEU A 413 -25.37 -15.07 32.09
N PRO A 414 -24.98 -16.34 31.89
CA PRO A 414 -24.77 -17.27 32.99
C PRO A 414 -23.65 -16.79 33.91
N ARG A 415 -23.88 -16.78 35.22
CA ARG A 415 -22.82 -16.57 36.21
C ARG A 415 -22.04 -17.87 36.38
N VAL A 416 -20.78 -17.87 35.95
CA VAL A 416 -19.85 -18.98 36.09
C VAL A 416 -18.59 -18.49 36.80
N ASP A 417 -17.86 -19.40 37.43
CA ASP A 417 -16.59 -19.06 38.08
C ASP A 417 -15.62 -18.44 37.07
N GLY A 418 -14.94 -17.37 37.48
CA GLY A 418 -14.03 -16.59 36.63
C GLY A 418 -14.69 -15.52 35.75
N LEU A 419 -16.02 -15.52 35.59
CA LEU A 419 -16.72 -14.47 34.85
C LEU A 419 -16.87 -13.19 35.71
N THR A 420 -16.05 -12.19 35.45
CA THR A 420 -16.08 -10.89 36.14
C THR A 420 -17.10 -9.94 35.50
N GLU A 421 -17.41 -8.83 36.17
CA GLU A 421 -18.25 -7.76 35.60
C GLU A 421 -17.66 -7.22 34.29
N VAL A 422 -16.32 -7.12 34.21
CA VAL A 422 -15.62 -6.64 33.00
C VAL A 422 -15.75 -7.64 31.86
N HIS A 423 -15.67 -8.96 32.14
CA HIS A 423 -15.98 -9.98 31.15
C HIS A 423 -17.40 -9.77 30.60
N GLY A 424 -18.40 -9.71 31.49
CA GLY A 424 -19.80 -9.53 31.06
C GLY A 424 -20.02 -8.24 30.29
N ALA A 425 -19.40 -7.14 30.72
CA ALA A 425 -19.56 -5.83 30.10
C ALA A 425 -18.88 -5.70 28.74
N THR A 426 -17.99 -6.61 28.36
CA THR A 426 -17.28 -6.59 27.07
C THR A 426 -17.59 -7.81 26.20
N MET A 427 -18.63 -8.57 26.55
CA MET A 427 -18.91 -9.89 25.97
C MET A 427 -19.72 -9.85 24.66
N THR A 428 -20.34 -8.72 24.29
CA THR A 428 -21.27 -8.71 23.14
C THR A 428 -20.68 -8.14 21.87
N VAL A 429 -19.53 -7.46 21.92
CA VAL A 429 -18.90 -6.84 20.74
C VAL A 429 -17.58 -7.52 20.39
N ASN A 430 -16.54 -7.38 21.21
CA ASN A 430 -15.18 -7.73 20.77
C ASN A 430 -14.92 -9.25 20.68
N PRO A 431 -15.21 -10.06 21.71
CA PRO A 431 -15.05 -11.52 21.62
C PRO A 431 -15.96 -12.18 20.58
N PRO A 432 -17.26 -11.81 20.44
CA PRO A 432 -18.10 -12.26 19.33
C PRO A 432 -17.51 -11.94 17.95
N THR A 433 -16.97 -10.74 17.77
CA THR A 433 -16.35 -10.34 16.50
C THR A 433 -15.16 -11.24 16.18
N ALA A 434 -14.27 -11.46 17.15
CA ALA A 434 -13.12 -12.35 16.99
C ALA A 434 -13.55 -13.80 16.70
N TYR A 435 -14.48 -14.33 17.48
CA TYR A 435 -14.98 -15.71 17.34
C TYR A 435 -15.61 -15.92 15.95
N ASN A 436 -16.55 -15.06 15.56
CA ASN A 436 -17.27 -15.24 14.29
C ASN A 436 -16.33 -15.08 13.09
N MET A 437 -15.38 -14.14 13.11
CA MET A 437 -14.39 -14.02 12.01
C MET A 437 -13.49 -15.25 11.87
N LEU A 438 -13.14 -15.91 12.98
CA LEU A 438 -12.33 -17.14 12.98
C LEU A 438 -13.10 -18.36 12.49
N ASN A 439 -14.43 -18.39 12.63
CA ASN A 439 -15.23 -19.61 12.41
C ASN A 439 -16.19 -19.54 11.20
N ASP A 440 -16.64 -18.37 10.77
CA ASP A 440 -17.76 -18.25 9.81
C ASP A 440 -17.30 -18.21 8.34
N TYR A 441 -16.01 -17.99 8.07
CA TYR A 441 -15.51 -17.76 6.70
C TYR A 441 -14.69 -18.92 6.14
N VAL A 442 -13.85 -19.54 6.97
CA VAL A 442 -12.98 -20.63 6.56
C VAL A 442 -12.80 -21.61 7.71
N THR A 443 -12.93 -22.91 7.42
CA THR A 443 -12.61 -23.95 8.39
C THR A 443 -11.09 -24.11 8.49
N LEU A 444 -10.53 -23.68 9.60
CA LEU A 444 -9.11 -23.80 9.92
C LEU A 444 -8.86 -25.05 10.77
N GLN A 445 -7.76 -25.74 10.47
CA GLN A 445 -7.31 -26.89 11.23
C GLN A 445 -6.27 -26.48 12.29
N LYS A 446 -6.07 -27.33 13.29
CA LYS A 446 -5.00 -27.17 14.27
C LYS A 446 -3.65 -26.92 13.57
N ASP A 447 -2.86 -26.02 14.13
CA ASP A 447 -1.56 -25.56 13.65
C ASP A 447 -1.59 -24.76 12.32
N GLU A 448 -2.77 -24.48 11.73
CA GLU A 448 -2.89 -23.53 10.62
C GLU A 448 -2.78 -22.07 11.11
N TRP A 449 -2.37 -21.19 10.20
CA TRP A 449 -2.04 -19.81 10.50
C TRP A 449 -3.18 -18.84 10.17
N VAL A 450 -3.34 -17.84 11.04
CA VAL A 450 -4.13 -16.63 10.84
C VAL A 450 -3.22 -15.41 10.93
N VAL A 451 -3.35 -14.45 10.01
CA VAL A 451 -2.67 -13.15 10.12
C VAL A 451 -3.66 -12.06 10.49
N GLN A 452 -3.27 -11.14 11.37
CA GLN A 452 -4.08 -9.96 11.68
C GLN A 452 -3.25 -8.69 11.80
N ASN A 453 -3.88 -7.56 11.50
CA ASN A 453 -3.36 -6.24 11.85
C ASN A 453 -4.14 -5.61 13.01
N GLY A 454 -3.53 -4.61 13.66
CA GLY A 454 -4.13 -4.01 14.85
C GLY A 454 -4.24 -5.00 16.03
N ALA A 455 -3.26 -5.90 16.17
CA ALA A 455 -3.30 -7.01 17.14
C ALA A 455 -3.39 -6.56 18.61
N ASN A 456 -2.93 -5.34 18.94
CA ASN A 456 -3.08 -4.77 20.28
C ASN A 456 -4.50 -4.25 20.59
N SER A 457 -5.42 -4.22 19.61
CA SER A 457 -6.81 -3.84 19.87
C SER A 457 -7.53 -4.90 20.73
N ALA A 458 -8.65 -4.53 21.36
CA ALA A 458 -9.44 -5.48 22.14
C ALA A 458 -9.93 -6.67 21.31
N VAL A 459 -10.31 -6.45 20.05
CA VAL A 459 -10.64 -7.54 19.11
C VAL A 459 -9.39 -8.37 18.81
N GLY A 460 -8.25 -7.73 18.54
CA GLY A 460 -7.01 -8.45 18.20
C GLY A 460 -6.49 -9.33 19.33
N GLN A 461 -6.59 -8.86 20.58
CA GLN A 461 -6.27 -9.66 21.77
C GLN A 461 -7.26 -10.82 21.97
N ALA A 462 -8.55 -10.62 21.66
CA ALA A 462 -9.52 -11.73 21.67
C ALA A 462 -9.25 -12.75 20.55
N VAL A 463 -8.85 -12.30 19.35
CA VAL A 463 -8.42 -13.19 18.25
C VAL A 463 -7.26 -14.06 18.71
N ILE A 464 -6.23 -13.48 19.34
CA ILE A 464 -5.07 -14.23 19.84
C ILE A 464 -5.50 -15.36 20.77
N GLN A 465 -6.28 -15.03 21.80
CA GLN A 465 -6.69 -15.97 22.84
C GLN A 465 -7.61 -17.07 22.28
N ILE A 466 -8.60 -16.69 21.46
CA ILE A 466 -9.55 -17.64 20.87
C ILE A 466 -8.83 -18.54 19.86
N ALA A 467 -7.95 -18.00 19.02
CA ALA A 467 -7.15 -18.79 18.09
C ALA A 467 -6.25 -19.79 18.84
N ALA A 468 -5.58 -19.35 19.91
CA ALA A 468 -4.77 -20.23 20.77
C ALA A 468 -5.61 -21.35 21.40
N SER A 469 -6.84 -21.04 21.86
CA SER A 469 -7.77 -22.02 22.42
C SER A 469 -8.20 -23.11 21.42
N GLN A 470 -8.14 -22.79 20.12
CA GLN A 470 -8.45 -23.68 19.00
C GLN A 470 -7.20 -24.40 18.46
N GLY A 471 -6.01 -24.10 19.00
CA GLY A 471 -4.74 -24.64 18.53
C GLY A 471 -4.26 -24.04 17.20
N LEU A 472 -4.77 -22.87 16.81
CA LEU A 472 -4.31 -22.13 15.64
C LEU A 472 -3.04 -21.34 15.94
N LYS A 473 -2.25 -21.03 14.91
CA LYS A 473 -1.09 -20.14 14.99
C LYS A 473 -1.46 -18.74 14.53
N THR A 474 -0.90 -17.71 15.17
CA THR A 474 -1.23 -16.31 14.86
C THR A 474 0.00 -15.50 14.50
N LEU A 475 -0.07 -14.80 13.37
CA LEU A 475 0.84 -13.72 13.01
C LEU A 475 0.18 -12.37 13.30
N ASN A 476 0.74 -11.62 14.24
CA ASN A 476 0.11 -10.46 14.85
C ASN A 476 0.88 -9.18 14.52
N LEU A 477 0.32 -8.34 13.66
CA LEU A 477 0.95 -7.10 13.26
C LEU A 477 0.57 -5.94 14.20
N VAL A 478 1.60 -5.26 14.69
CA VAL A 478 1.50 -4.08 15.56
C VAL A 478 2.25 -2.89 14.97
N ARG A 479 1.94 -1.68 15.45
CA ARG A 479 2.73 -0.49 15.08
C ARG A 479 4.04 -0.50 15.85
N LYS A 480 5.11 -0.01 15.21
CA LYS A 480 6.37 0.29 15.89
C LYS A 480 6.14 1.35 16.97
N ARG A 481 6.71 1.13 18.15
CA ARG A 481 6.51 1.97 19.34
C ARG A 481 7.67 1.76 20.33
N PRO A 482 7.91 2.72 21.25
CA PRO A 482 9.01 2.61 22.22
C PRO A 482 8.91 1.39 23.14
N ASP A 483 7.69 0.99 23.50
CA ASP A 483 7.34 -0.13 24.38
C ASP A 483 7.04 -1.44 23.61
N LEU A 484 7.68 -1.64 22.45
CA LEU A 484 7.38 -2.79 21.57
C LEU A 484 7.69 -4.15 22.22
N ASP A 485 8.78 -4.25 22.99
CA ASP A 485 9.19 -5.51 23.62
C ASP A 485 8.21 -5.94 24.71
N ASP A 486 7.79 -5.00 25.56
CA ASP A 486 6.77 -5.23 26.60
C ASP A 486 5.42 -5.60 25.98
N LEU A 487 5.03 -4.91 24.90
CA LEU A 487 3.81 -5.25 24.16
C LEU A 487 3.92 -6.65 23.55
N THR A 488 5.06 -6.99 22.95
CA THR A 488 5.27 -8.32 22.34
C THR A 488 5.16 -9.42 23.39
N LYS A 489 5.81 -9.24 24.54
CA LYS A 489 5.71 -10.15 25.68
C LYS A 489 4.24 -10.31 26.13
N LYS A 490 3.54 -9.19 26.35
CA LYS A 490 2.12 -9.19 26.73
C LYS A 490 1.24 -9.95 25.73
N LEU A 491 1.44 -9.75 24.44
CA LEU A 491 0.65 -10.47 23.42
C LEU A 491 1.01 -11.96 23.37
N LYS A 492 2.28 -12.33 23.61
CA LYS A 492 2.69 -13.74 23.73
C LYS A 492 2.13 -14.41 24.98
N ASP A 493 2.04 -13.69 26.10
CA ASP A 493 1.39 -14.18 27.33
C ASP A 493 -0.11 -14.48 27.11
N LEU A 494 -0.77 -13.78 26.18
CA LEU A 494 -2.14 -14.07 25.74
C LEU A 494 -2.24 -15.24 24.73
N GLY A 495 -1.12 -15.79 24.26
CA GLY A 495 -1.07 -16.91 23.32
C GLY A 495 -0.68 -16.55 21.88
N ALA A 496 -0.16 -15.35 21.62
CA ALA A 496 0.32 -14.98 20.29
C ALA A 496 1.49 -15.88 19.87
N THR A 497 1.47 -16.40 18.63
CA THR A 497 2.59 -17.19 18.12
C THR A 497 3.75 -16.27 17.73
N GLU A 498 3.49 -15.35 16.81
CA GLU A 498 4.46 -14.36 16.34
C GLU A 498 3.87 -12.96 16.34
N VAL A 499 4.69 -11.98 16.70
CA VAL A 499 4.36 -10.56 16.74
C VAL A 499 5.40 -9.82 15.92
N LEU A 500 4.96 -9.09 14.89
CA LEU A 500 5.83 -8.32 14.02
C LEU A 500 5.29 -6.89 13.87
N THR A 501 6.16 -5.98 13.47
CA THR A 501 5.77 -4.65 13.03
C THR A 501 5.47 -4.62 11.53
N TYR A 502 4.84 -3.55 11.06
CA TYR A 502 4.63 -3.35 9.62
C TYR A 502 5.95 -3.15 8.86
N ASP A 503 6.97 -2.56 9.50
CA ASP A 503 8.31 -2.38 8.91
C ASP A 503 8.98 -3.72 8.63
N ASP A 504 8.77 -4.72 9.49
CA ASP A 504 9.34 -6.06 9.33
C ASP A 504 8.81 -6.74 8.05
N LEU A 505 7.62 -6.38 7.56
CA LEU A 505 7.09 -6.90 6.31
C LEU A 505 7.81 -6.37 5.05
N ALA A 506 8.64 -5.34 5.19
CA ALA A 506 9.49 -4.87 4.10
C ALA A 506 10.68 -5.81 3.84
N ASP A 507 11.06 -6.65 4.82
CA ASP A 507 12.13 -7.63 4.67
C ASP A 507 11.65 -8.84 3.86
N ARG A 508 12.22 -8.99 2.65
CA ARG A 508 11.91 -10.11 1.75
C ARG A 508 12.34 -11.45 2.32
N SER A 509 13.42 -11.51 3.08
CA SER A 509 13.90 -12.76 3.67
C SER A 509 12.94 -13.25 4.77
N LEU A 510 12.44 -12.33 5.60
CA LEU A 510 11.46 -12.63 6.63
C LEU A 510 10.12 -13.03 6.03
N THR A 511 9.61 -12.30 5.04
CA THR A 511 8.36 -12.66 4.36
C THR A 511 8.46 -14.00 3.64
N GLN A 512 9.61 -14.33 3.05
CA GLN A 512 9.86 -15.65 2.48
C GLN A 512 9.91 -16.75 3.55
N LYS A 513 10.53 -16.49 4.70
CA LYS A 513 10.56 -17.40 5.86
C LYS A 513 9.14 -17.68 6.39
N ILE A 514 8.31 -16.65 6.54
CA ILE A 514 6.90 -16.80 6.93
C ILE A 514 6.19 -17.78 5.99
N VAL A 515 6.29 -17.53 4.67
CA VAL A 515 5.57 -18.35 3.69
C VAL A 515 6.12 -19.78 3.62
N LYS A 516 7.45 -19.96 3.55
CA LYS A 516 8.05 -21.27 3.33
C LYS A 516 8.13 -22.13 4.60
N GLU A 517 8.61 -21.54 5.69
CA GLU A 517 8.90 -22.28 6.92
C GLU A 517 7.68 -22.30 7.85
N TRP A 518 7.18 -21.14 8.25
CA TRP A 518 6.12 -21.07 9.26
C TRP A 518 4.83 -21.72 8.80
N THR A 519 4.41 -21.44 7.57
CA THR A 519 3.21 -22.06 6.99
C THR A 519 3.47 -23.40 6.28
N ALA A 520 4.71 -23.93 6.34
CA ALA A 520 5.14 -25.12 5.61
C ALA A 520 4.76 -25.08 4.11
N GLY A 521 4.82 -23.89 3.49
CA GLY A 521 4.45 -23.65 2.10
C GLY A 521 2.95 -23.67 1.80
N LYS A 522 2.07 -23.92 2.79
CA LYS A 522 0.60 -23.97 2.60
C LYS A 522 -0.03 -22.57 2.51
N GLY A 523 0.68 -21.53 2.97
CA GLY A 523 0.20 -20.16 3.01
C GLY A 523 -0.82 -19.90 4.14
N ILE A 524 -1.11 -18.62 4.37
CA ILE A 524 -2.07 -18.18 5.40
C ILE A 524 -3.46 -18.09 4.77
N ARG A 525 -4.45 -18.80 5.32
CA ARG A 525 -5.81 -18.90 4.74
C ARG A 525 -6.78 -17.84 5.24
N LEU A 526 -6.47 -17.18 6.35
CA LEU A 526 -7.30 -16.13 6.94
C LEU A 526 -6.47 -14.91 7.33
N GLY A 527 -6.86 -13.75 6.80
CA GLY A 527 -6.36 -12.44 7.17
C GLY A 527 -7.46 -11.61 7.82
N LEU A 528 -7.18 -10.97 8.96
CA LEU A 528 -8.11 -10.10 9.67
C LEU A 528 -7.62 -8.65 9.63
N ASN A 529 -8.46 -7.76 9.10
CA ASN A 529 -8.13 -6.35 8.86
C ASN A 529 -9.01 -5.40 9.68
N CYS A 530 -8.37 -4.50 10.42
CA CYS A 530 -9.00 -3.31 11.00
C CYS A 530 -8.26 -2.01 10.72
N VAL A 531 -7.19 -2.03 9.93
CA VAL A 531 -6.35 -0.85 9.67
C VAL A 531 -6.63 -0.23 8.31
N SER A 532 -6.72 -1.03 7.24
CA SER A 532 -6.76 -0.62 5.82
C SER A 532 -5.43 0.00 5.33
N GLY A 533 -5.43 0.63 4.15
CA GLY A 533 -4.24 1.28 3.59
C GLY A 533 -3.10 0.33 3.18
N PRO A 534 -1.89 0.89 2.94
CA PRO A 534 -0.72 0.14 2.45
C PRO A 534 -0.28 -0.99 3.39
N ASP A 535 -0.40 -0.81 4.71
CA ASP A 535 -0.06 -1.82 5.72
C ASP A 535 -0.88 -3.10 5.51
N THR A 536 -2.17 -2.93 5.22
CA THR A 536 -3.06 -4.06 4.92
C THR A 536 -2.73 -4.68 3.56
N THR A 537 -2.35 -3.86 2.58
CA THR A 537 -1.87 -4.37 1.28
C THR A 537 -0.63 -5.25 1.44
N ALA A 538 0.33 -4.86 2.29
CA ALA A 538 1.52 -5.65 2.59
C ALA A 538 1.15 -6.96 3.29
N MET A 539 0.32 -6.89 4.34
CA MET A 539 -0.19 -8.08 5.04
C MET A 539 -0.91 -9.05 4.10
N ALA A 540 -1.78 -8.55 3.21
CA ALA A 540 -2.56 -9.38 2.28
C ALA A 540 -1.68 -10.17 1.29
N ARG A 541 -0.44 -9.74 1.03
CA ARG A 541 0.50 -10.48 0.18
C ARG A 541 0.98 -11.78 0.82
N LEU A 542 0.92 -11.89 2.15
CA LEU A 542 1.27 -13.12 2.89
C LEU A 542 0.21 -14.21 2.76
N LEU A 543 -1.01 -13.85 2.35
CA LEU A 543 -2.11 -14.80 2.20
C LEU A 543 -1.82 -15.82 1.09
N GLY A 544 -2.25 -17.06 1.33
CA GLY A 544 -2.12 -18.19 0.41
C GLY A 544 -3.17 -18.20 -0.69
N GLN A 545 -3.27 -19.34 -1.37
CA GLN A 545 -4.34 -19.62 -2.33
C GLN A 545 -5.69 -19.72 -1.60
N ASP A 546 -6.77 -19.27 -2.26
CA ASP A 546 -8.17 -19.36 -1.79
C ASP A 546 -8.39 -18.75 -0.39
N ALA A 547 -7.56 -17.78 -0.03
CA ALA A 547 -7.58 -17.17 1.29
C ALA A 547 -8.70 -16.14 1.42
N TYR A 548 -9.10 -15.89 2.67
CA TYR A 548 -10.06 -14.85 3.03
C TYR A 548 -9.36 -13.67 3.71
N LEU A 549 -9.68 -12.45 3.28
CA LEU A 549 -9.32 -11.21 3.98
C LEU A 549 -10.60 -10.54 4.51
N ILE A 550 -10.79 -10.60 5.83
CA ILE A 550 -12.00 -10.12 6.50
C ILE A 550 -11.75 -8.76 7.13
N SER A 551 -12.47 -7.74 6.69
CA SER A 551 -12.37 -6.37 7.21
C SER A 551 -13.49 -6.07 8.20
N TYR A 552 -13.13 -5.70 9.43
CA TYR A 552 -14.09 -5.34 10.50
C TYR A 552 -13.91 -3.92 11.03
N GLY A 553 -12.94 -3.17 10.49
CA GLY A 553 -12.67 -1.77 10.85
C GLY A 553 -11.71 -1.10 9.86
N ALA A 554 -11.49 0.21 10.03
CA ALA A 554 -10.60 1.01 9.18
C ALA A 554 -9.91 2.14 9.98
N MET A 555 -9.08 1.78 10.95
CA MET A 555 -8.44 2.73 11.88
C MET A 555 -7.55 3.77 11.21
N SER A 556 -6.94 3.47 10.06
CA SER A 556 -6.15 4.46 9.30
C SER A 556 -6.99 5.52 8.61
N LYS A 557 -8.31 5.31 8.49
CA LYS A 557 -9.25 6.09 7.66
C LYS A 557 -8.86 6.12 6.16
N GLN A 558 -7.90 5.30 5.73
CA GLN A 558 -7.55 5.10 4.33
C GLN A 558 -8.43 4.02 3.71
N PRO A 559 -8.70 4.09 2.40
CA PRO A 559 -9.38 3.01 1.69
C PRO A 559 -8.54 1.72 1.73
N LEU A 560 -9.23 0.57 1.66
CA LEU A 560 -8.59 -0.71 1.43
C LEU A 560 -8.19 -0.81 -0.05
N SER A 561 -6.89 -0.88 -0.34
CA SER A 561 -6.36 -1.03 -1.70
C SER A 561 -5.69 -2.38 -1.84
N LEU A 562 -6.25 -3.27 -2.67
CA LEU A 562 -5.74 -4.62 -2.87
C LEU A 562 -5.32 -4.80 -4.34
N PRO A 563 -4.11 -5.32 -4.62
CA PRO A 563 -3.67 -5.59 -5.98
C PRO A 563 -4.59 -6.61 -6.66
N THR A 564 -5.00 -6.31 -7.90
CA THR A 564 -5.82 -7.22 -8.74
C THR A 564 -5.19 -8.60 -8.88
N SER A 565 -3.84 -8.67 -8.87
CA SER A 565 -3.10 -9.93 -8.93
C SER A 565 -3.39 -10.88 -7.77
N LEU A 566 -3.76 -10.39 -6.57
CA LEU A 566 -4.16 -11.26 -5.46
C LEU A 566 -5.50 -11.95 -5.75
N PHE A 567 -6.42 -11.28 -6.43
CA PHE A 567 -7.69 -11.88 -6.82
C PHE A 567 -7.50 -12.88 -7.96
N ILE A 568 -6.77 -12.51 -9.01
CA ILE A 568 -6.62 -13.35 -10.21
C ILE A 568 -5.75 -14.59 -9.94
N PHE A 569 -4.61 -14.41 -9.27
CA PHE A 569 -3.60 -15.48 -9.17
C PHE A 569 -3.57 -16.20 -7.81
N LYS A 570 -4.25 -15.65 -6.79
CA LYS A 570 -4.42 -16.31 -5.49
C LYS A 570 -5.87 -16.64 -5.15
N ASN A 571 -6.81 -16.32 -6.03
CA ASN A 571 -8.26 -16.44 -5.78
C ASN A 571 -8.69 -15.84 -4.43
N LEU A 572 -8.10 -14.70 -4.05
CA LEU A 572 -8.36 -14.05 -2.77
C LEU A 572 -9.83 -13.61 -2.68
N THR A 573 -10.52 -13.96 -1.60
CA THR A 573 -11.83 -13.41 -1.27
C THR A 573 -11.70 -12.32 -0.20
N SER A 574 -12.15 -11.10 -0.49
CA SER A 574 -12.23 -10.03 0.50
C SER A 574 -13.68 -9.74 0.88
N ALA A 575 -13.97 -9.72 2.18
CA ALA A 575 -15.30 -9.50 2.71
C ALA A 575 -15.30 -8.59 3.94
N GLY A 576 -16.45 -7.99 4.25
CA GLY A 576 -16.67 -7.24 5.47
C GLY A 576 -17.33 -8.08 6.57
N PHE A 577 -16.98 -7.84 7.82
CA PHE A 577 -17.68 -8.38 8.99
C PHE A 577 -18.28 -7.25 9.81
N TRP A 578 -19.56 -7.40 10.20
CA TRP A 578 -20.27 -6.43 11.03
C TRP A 578 -21.08 -7.13 12.12
N GLN A 579 -20.63 -7.03 13.37
CA GLN A 579 -21.25 -7.72 14.51
C GLN A 579 -22.73 -7.36 14.69
N SER A 580 -23.12 -6.10 14.50
CA SER A 580 -24.53 -5.69 14.59
C SER A 580 -25.39 -6.36 13.52
N ARG A 581 -24.86 -6.57 12.29
CA ARG A 581 -25.55 -7.33 11.24
C ARG A 581 -25.68 -8.79 11.66
N TRP A 582 -24.63 -9.40 12.22
CA TRP A 582 -24.66 -10.78 12.70
C TRP A 582 -25.80 -10.99 13.72
N TYR A 583 -25.92 -10.13 14.74
CA TYR A 583 -27.05 -10.21 15.69
C TYR A 583 -28.42 -9.99 15.05
N LYS A 584 -28.51 -9.15 14.01
CA LYS A 584 -29.78 -8.87 13.33
C LYS A 584 -30.25 -10.06 12.49
N THR A 585 -29.33 -10.81 11.89
CA THR A 585 -29.66 -11.89 10.93
C THR A 585 -29.69 -13.28 11.53
N HIS A 586 -29.22 -13.46 12.76
CA HIS A 586 -29.18 -14.77 13.43
C HIS A 586 -30.29 -14.93 14.48
N THR A 587 -30.69 -16.18 14.71
CA THR A 587 -31.75 -16.54 15.67
C THR A 587 -31.29 -16.31 17.11
N LEU A 588 -32.23 -16.31 18.06
CA LEU A 588 -31.91 -16.27 19.49
C LEU A 588 -30.99 -17.43 19.89
N GLU A 589 -31.29 -18.64 19.42
CA GLU A 589 -30.49 -19.83 19.69
C GLU A 589 -29.02 -19.67 19.24
N ASN A 590 -28.78 -19.09 18.05
CA ASN A 590 -27.42 -18.82 17.59
C ASN A 590 -26.68 -17.86 18.54
N LYS A 591 -27.37 -16.82 19.02
CA LYS A 591 -26.80 -15.84 19.97
C LYS A 591 -26.48 -16.49 21.30
N GLU A 592 -27.40 -17.30 21.83
CA GLU A 592 -27.18 -18.04 23.07
C GLU A 592 -26.03 -19.04 22.95
N ASN A 593 -25.93 -19.74 21.83
CA ASN A 593 -24.83 -20.67 21.58
C ASN A 593 -23.47 -19.96 21.48
N LEU A 594 -23.42 -18.79 20.82
CA LEU A 594 -22.21 -17.97 20.81
C LEU A 594 -21.81 -17.54 22.23
N MET A 595 -22.79 -17.04 23.01
CA MET A 595 -22.55 -16.60 24.38
C MET A 595 -22.11 -17.74 25.30
N LYS A 596 -22.74 -18.92 25.20
CA LYS A 596 -22.32 -20.13 25.93
C LYS A 596 -20.88 -20.51 25.60
N LYS A 597 -20.47 -20.46 24.33
CA LYS A 597 -19.09 -20.76 23.92
C LYS A 597 -18.09 -19.77 24.52
N LEU A 598 -18.38 -18.46 24.44
CA LEU A 598 -17.49 -17.43 24.97
C LEU A 598 -17.39 -17.50 26.50
N VAL A 599 -18.50 -17.66 27.20
CA VAL A 599 -18.52 -17.87 28.65
C VAL A 599 -17.75 -19.16 29.03
N GLY A 600 -17.88 -20.22 28.24
CA GLY A 600 -17.10 -21.45 28.41
C GLY A 600 -15.59 -21.23 28.25
N LEU A 601 -15.15 -20.35 27.34
CA LEU A 601 -13.73 -19.98 27.22
C LEU A 601 -13.24 -19.20 28.44
N VAL A 602 -14.05 -18.28 28.99
CA VAL A 602 -13.73 -17.56 30.23
C VAL A 602 -13.61 -18.52 31.40
N ALA A 603 -14.58 -19.42 31.58
CA ALA A 603 -14.57 -20.41 32.66
C ALA A 603 -13.36 -21.37 32.61
N GLN A 604 -12.77 -21.54 31.42
CA GLN A 604 -11.56 -22.34 31.20
C GLN A 604 -10.27 -21.52 31.27
N ASP A 605 -10.34 -20.23 31.62
CA ASP A 605 -9.22 -19.27 31.62
C ASP A 605 -8.53 -19.14 30.24
N LYS A 606 -9.30 -19.34 29.16
CA LYS A 606 -8.85 -19.22 27.76
C LYS A 606 -9.26 -17.91 27.11
N LEU A 607 -9.96 -17.05 27.83
CA LEU A 607 -10.36 -15.73 27.39
C LEU A 607 -10.39 -14.78 28.58
N GLN A 608 -9.33 -14.01 28.72
CA GLN A 608 -9.17 -12.98 29.75
C GLN A 608 -9.79 -11.65 29.30
N ALA A 609 -10.25 -10.89 30.28
CA ALA A 609 -10.73 -9.52 30.10
C ALA A 609 -9.62 -8.62 29.54
N PRO A 610 -9.98 -7.60 28.73
CA PRO A 610 -8.98 -6.61 28.32
C PRO A 610 -8.46 -5.85 29.53
N GLU A 611 -7.21 -5.40 29.44
CA GLU A 611 -6.69 -4.41 30.39
C GLU A 611 -7.57 -3.16 30.35
N HIS A 612 -7.97 -2.67 31.52
CA HIS A 612 -9.03 -1.68 31.62
C HIS A 612 -8.83 -0.65 32.74
N GLU A 613 -9.65 0.39 32.67
CA GLU A 613 -9.88 1.40 33.68
C GLU A 613 -11.39 1.59 33.85
N ILE A 614 -11.85 1.72 35.09
CA ILE A 614 -13.25 1.99 35.40
C ILE A 614 -13.37 3.46 35.80
N LEU A 615 -14.14 4.22 35.02
CA LEU A 615 -14.55 5.58 35.37
C LEU A 615 -15.88 5.49 36.11
N THR A 616 -15.83 5.71 37.42
CA THR A 616 -17.04 5.80 38.26
C THR A 616 -17.61 7.21 38.21
N ILE A 617 -18.91 7.30 37.93
CA ILE A 617 -19.74 8.49 38.05
C ILE A 617 -20.67 8.25 39.26
N PRO A 618 -20.34 8.81 40.44
CA PRO A 618 -21.14 8.68 41.64
C PRO A 618 -22.54 9.31 41.50
N ALA A 619 -23.50 8.82 42.28
CA ALA A 619 -24.89 9.31 42.24
C ALA A 619 -25.03 10.76 42.75
N GLU A 620 -24.09 11.23 43.55
CA GLU A 620 -24.03 12.58 44.10
C GLU A 620 -23.40 13.62 43.16
N ASP A 621 -22.80 13.20 42.04
CA ASP A 621 -22.29 14.13 41.04
C ASP A 621 -23.46 14.90 40.41
N SER A 622 -23.34 16.23 40.29
CA SER A 622 -24.27 17.01 39.48
C SER A 622 -24.12 16.67 38.00
N ASP A 623 -25.16 16.90 37.20
CA ASP A 623 -25.15 16.68 35.75
C ASP A 623 -23.96 17.36 35.05
N GLU A 624 -23.53 18.53 35.52
CA GLU A 624 -22.38 19.23 34.95
C GLU A 624 -21.05 18.53 35.29
N VAL A 625 -20.88 18.09 36.54
CA VAL A 625 -19.67 17.37 36.98
C VAL A 625 -19.57 16.02 36.29
N ALA A 626 -20.65 15.25 36.27
CA ALA A 626 -20.73 13.98 35.56
C ALA A 626 -20.47 14.15 34.06
N GLY A 627 -21.10 15.17 33.45
CA GLY A 627 -20.89 15.52 32.05
C GLY A 627 -19.44 15.88 31.74
N GLN A 628 -18.79 16.66 32.60
CA GLN A 628 -17.38 17.04 32.42
C GLN A 628 -16.44 15.84 32.53
N LYS A 629 -16.62 14.95 33.53
CA LYS A 629 -15.83 13.71 33.67
C LYS A 629 -15.92 12.85 32.40
N VAL A 630 -17.12 12.70 31.84
CA VAL A 630 -17.35 11.96 30.59
C VAL A 630 -16.67 12.66 29.41
N ARG A 631 -16.81 13.98 29.27
CA ARG A 631 -16.15 14.72 28.17
C ARG A 631 -14.63 14.65 28.24
N ASP A 632 -14.04 14.73 29.43
CA ASP A 632 -12.60 14.64 29.65
C ASP A 632 -12.04 13.28 29.23
N ILE A 633 -12.74 12.19 29.55
CA ILE A 633 -12.30 10.85 29.14
C ILE A 633 -12.37 10.70 27.61
N PHE A 634 -13.41 11.23 26.96
CA PHE A 634 -13.50 11.25 25.50
C PHE A 634 -12.41 12.09 24.85
N ALA A 635 -12.07 13.25 25.43
CA ALA A 635 -10.98 14.09 24.95
C ALA A 635 -9.63 13.36 25.02
N LYS A 636 -9.36 12.63 26.11
CA LYS A 636 -8.15 11.80 26.25
C LYS A 636 -8.11 10.64 25.24
N ILE A 637 -9.24 9.95 25.04
CA ILE A 637 -9.37 8.88 24.02
C ILE A 637 -9.07 9.44 22.63
N ALA A 638 -9.62 10.61 22.28
CA ALA A 638 -9.41 11.25 20.98
C ALA A 638 -7.94 11.64 20.72
N GLN A 639 -7.18 11.97 21.76
CA GLN A 639 -5.75 12.27 21.68
C GLN A 639 -4.86 11.02 21.50
N GLY A 640 -5.45 9.82 21.45
CA GLY A 640 -4.71 8.56 21.30
C GLY A 640 -3.90 8.17 22.54
N GLN A 641 -4.18 8.78 23.68
CA GLN A 641 -3.46 8.59 24.95
C GLN A 641 -3.94 7.39 25.77
N TYR A 642 -4.89 6.60 25.26
CA TYR A 642 -5.44 5.44 25.96
C TYR A 642 -4.92 4.11 25.40
N GLY A 643 -4.14 3.40 26.22
CA GLY A 643 -3.70 2.02 25.97
C GLY A 643 -4.58 0.95 26.60
N LYS A 644 -5.61 1.35 27.37
CA LYS A 644 -6.52 0.47 28.12
C LYS A 644 -7.98 0.69 27.69
N LYS A 645 -8.83 -0.30 27.97
CA LYS A 645 -10.27 -0.20 27.77
C LYS A 645 -10.89 0.66 28.87
N VAL A 646 -11.72 1.63 28.52
CA VAL A 646 -12.50 2.42 29.52
C VAL A 646 -13.89 1.81 29.66
N LEU A 647 -14.30 1.59 30.91
CA LEU A 647 -15.66 1.20 31.29
C LEU A 647 -16.27 2.26 32.20
N LEU A 648 -17.51 2.65 31.91
CA LEU A 648 -18.29 3.55 32.74
C LEU A 648 -19.04 2.75 33.79
N LYS A 649 -18.93 3.18 35.05
CA LYS A 649 -19.79 2.75 36.16
C LYS A 649 -20.62 3.94 36.59
N ILE A 650 -21.88 3.99 36.19
CA ILE A 650 -22.78 5.12 36.49
C ILE A 650 -23.71 4.70 37.62
N GLU A 651 -23.55 5.35 38.78
CA GLU A 651 -24.34 5.02 39.96
C GLU A 651 -25.64 5.83 39.96
N GLY A 652 -26.75 5.18 40.29
CA GLY A 652 -28.04 5.85 40.49
C GLY A 652 -28.26 6.09 41.98
N SER A 653 -28.96 7.18 42.32
CA SER A 653 -29.50 7.37 43.67
C SER A 653 -30.50 6.23 43.97
N GLN A 654 -30.40 5.66 45.17
CA GLN A 654 -31.22 4.51 45.60
C GLN A 654 -32.70 4.85 45.69
#